data_AF-A0A434U4J9-F1
#
_entry.id   AF-A0A434U4J9-F1
#
_cell.length_a   1.000
_cell.length_b   1.000
_cell.length_c   1.000
_cell.angle_alpha   90.00
_cell.angle_beta   90.00
_cell.angle_gamma   90.00
#
_symmetry.space_group_name_H-M   'P 1'
#
loop_
_entity.id
_entity.type
_entity.pdbx_description
1 polymer ?
#
loop_
_entity_poly.entity_id
_entity_poly.type
_entity_poly.pdbx_seq_one_letter_code
_entity_poly.pdbx_strand_id
1 'polypeptide(L)'
;MSLQIRSISVYSPEGERRDVAFKLGALNIVTGKSKTGKSALLDIVDYCWGRDECTVAEGAIRRTASWFAVLFDHDGEGILIARKNPGPAGKKSDEVFFKRGVEAVPDTDADFEKNITEEGLRAQLSSILGIAENVNIPESTSTRDPLQASSRHAILFCLQNQDEIANRRFLFHRQGEQFFPAAIRDSLPYFMGAVDEDHFLTVKRYQDARTRLRRLERDQAEAVALSRQTSSAALALIDEARRSRLLPAGAAPQDTRAAVALLRTAGRPAGMDFENAGGSGADLPALDERRRGLLTELQEIRDEIGDIERLNKEASAFETEAKEQEARLASIGLVAHDGHGPNDVCPVCDSRLSVPVPSVTEIRASLAGIQKQLQSVRRDAPRLQERMAALEARRAVVSEQLRGVQASIAQRIQENERLRAAQNQFVEQARVAGRIAYYLENADTTAPTSQLPSQIRALRAEMEALQQALDANAAEERLTTALNLVGRDLTAFATDLGLEHGNHPLRLDLKNLSVIADTDDGPLSLAQMGSGENWVGYHVAAHLSLHKLFRRRNRPLPRFLMLDQPSQAHYPPDRDQNGLIEGLADDDQEAVRKLFKLLHRFTDDTPDMQIIVSDHVELLDEWFRDAIAERWRDGIALIPVSWLQD
;
A
#
# COMPACT_ATOMS: atom_id res chain seq x y z
N MET A 1 -7.07 11.65 22.74
CA MET A 1 -7.54 10.27 22.98
C MET A 1 -6.35 9.33 22.86
N SER A 2 -6.24 8.33 23.74
CA SER A 2 -5.17 7.32 23.71
C SER A 2 -5.63 6.08 24.49
N LEU A 3 -4.76 5.07 24.67
CA LEU A 3 -5.06 3.81 25.31
C LEU A 3 -4.32 3.65 26.64
N GLN A 4 -5.03 3.21 27.67
CA GLN A 4 -4.49 2.71 28.94
C GLN A 4 -5.00 1.28 29.17
N ILE A 5 -4.40 0.53 30.07
CA ILE A 5 -4.78 -0.86 30.36
C ILE A 5 -5.65 -0.88 31.61
N ARG A 6 -6.91 -1.33 31.49
CA ARG A 6 -7.81 -1.57 32.63
C ARG A 6 -7.49 -2.91 33.29
N SER A 7 -7.38 -3.97 32.49
CA SER A 7 -7.07 -5.30 33.00
C SER A 7 -6.45 -6.22 31.95
N ILE A 8 -5.72 -7.21 32.44
CA ILE A 8 -5.25 -8.37 31.68
C ILE A 8 -5.94 -9.61 32.25
N SER A 9 -6.55 -10.43 31.40
CA SER A 9 -7.29 -11.62 31.80
C SER A 9 -6.77 -12.86 31.09
N VAL A 10 -6.74 -13.98 31.81
CA VAL A 10 -6.44 -15.31 31.29
C VAL A 10 -7.65 -16.20 31.51
N TYR A 11 -7.99 -17.03 30.51
CA TYR A 11 -9.09 -17.99 30.57
C TYR A 11 -8.55 -19.41 30.57
N SER A 12 -9.22 -20.32 31.27
CA SER A 12 -8.95 -21.77 31.21
C SER A 12 -9.89 -22.48 30.23
N PRO A 13 -9.50 -23.65 29.69
CA PRO A 13 -10.40 -24.53 28.93
C PRO A 13 -11.68 -24.93 29.70
N GLU A 14 -11.61 -24.95 31.04
CA GLU A 14 -12.70 -25.28 31.96
C GLU A 14 -13.69 -24.11 32.17
N GLY A 15 -13.48 -22.97 31.52
CA GLY A 15 -14.34 -21.79 31.61
C GLY A 15 -14.07 -20.92 32.83
N GLU A 16 -12.93 -21.09 33.50
CA GLU A 16 -12.50 -20.23 34.60
C GLU A 16 -11.72 -19.02 34.08
N ARG A 17 -11.74 -17.91 34.84
CA ARG A 17 -11.09 -16.64 34.47
C ARG A 17 -10.25 -16.09 35.61
N ARG A 18 -9.06 -15.56 35.30
CA ARG A 18 -8.20 -14.82 36.23
C ARG A 18 -7.88 -13.44 35.66
N ASP A 19 -8.29 -12.40 36.39
CA ASP A 19 -8.13 -10.99 36.00
C ASP A 19 -7.05 -10.31 36.83
N VAL A 20 -6.21 -9.50 36.19
CA VAL A 20 -5.27 -8.58 36.82
C VAL A 20 -5.71 -7.16 36.48
N ALA A 21 -6.25 -6.44 37.46
CA ALA A 21 -6.80 -5.10 37.27
C ALA A 21 -5.79 -4.01 37.63
N PHE A 22 -5.83 -2.90 36.90
CA PHE A 22 -4.93 -1.77 37.07
C PHE A 22 -5.67 -0.45 37.28
N LYS A 23 -5.04 0.46 38.02
CA LYS A 23 -5.46 1.85 38.20
C LYS A 23 -5.03 2.67 36.98
N LEU A 24 -5.97 3.34 36.34
CA LEU A 24 -5.68 4.22 35.20
C LEU A 24 -4.92 5.47 35.68
N GLY A 25 -4.02 5.99 34.84
CA GLY A 25 -3.30 7.24 35.11
C GLY A 25 -2.38 7.21 36.33
N ALA A 26 -1.98 6.02 36.79
CA ALA A 26 -1.19 5.85 38.00
C ALA A 26 -0.08 4.81 37.81
N LEU A 27 0.85 4.79 38.77
CA LEU A 27 1.80 3.70 38.94
C LEU A 27 1.07 2.45 39.48
N ASN A 28 1.29 1.33 38.80
CA ASN A 28 0.77 0.02 39.16
C ASN A 28 1.92 -0.95 39.31
N ILE A 29 2.00 -1.63 40.46
CA ILE A 29 3.07 -2.56 40.78
C ILE A 29 2.46 -3.95 40.95
N VAL A 30 2.95 -4.91 40.17
CA VAL A 30 2.71 -6.33 40.35
C VAL A 30 3.95 -6.92 40.99
N THR A 31 3.91 -7.10 42.31
CA THR A 31 5.04 -7.64 43.08
C THR A 31 4.84 -9.13 43.37
N GLY A 32 5.89 -9.93 43.38
CA GLY A 32 5.76 -11.33 43.80
C GLY A 32 7.02 -12.18 43.67
N LYS A 33 6.92 -13.45 44.07
CA LYS A 33 8.03 -14.42 44.01
C LYS A 33 8.43 -14.76 42.57
N SER A 34 9.60 -15.38 42.39
CA SER A 34 10.02 -15.92 41.09
C SER A 34 9.04 -16.98 40.59
N LYS A 35 8.93 -17.11 39.26
CA LYS A 35 8.09 -18.11 38.56
C LYS A 35 6.58 -18.03 38.82
N THR A 36 6.06 -16.86 39.22
CA THR A 36 4.61 -16.62 39.38
C THR A 36 3.92 -16.10 38.11
N GLY A 37 4.67 -15.88 37.03
CA GLY A 37 4.14 -15.45 35.72
C GLY A 37 4.14 -13.94 35.47
N LYS A 38 4.83 -13.12 36.28
CA LYS A 38 4.76 -11.64 36.19
C LYS A 38 5.18 -11.12 34.81
N SER A 39 6.32 -11.60 34.31
CA SER A 39 6.84 -11.25 32.98
C SER A 39 5.86 -11.56 31.85
N ALA A 40 4.99 -12.56 32.03
CA ALA A 40 4.00 -12.91 31.01
C ALA A 40 2.91 -11.84 30.83
N LEU A 41 2.72 -10.91 31.78
CA LEU A 41 1.77 -9.81 31.61
C LEU A 41 2.15 -8.94 30.41
N LEU A 42 3.44 -8.61 30.27
CA LEU A 42 3.95 -7.83 29.15
C LEU A 42 3.81 -8.61 27.84
N ASP A 43 4.17 -9.90 27.84
CA ASP A 43 4.03 -10.77 26.66
C ASP A 43 2.57 -10.93 26.21
N ILE A 44 1.63 -11.02 27.15
CA ILE A 44 0.19 -11.09 26.85
C ILE A 44 -0.27 -9.79 26.18
N VAL A 45 0.17 -8.64 26.68
CA VAL A 45 -0.15 -7.34 26.08
C VAL A 45 0.41 -7.25 24.67
N ASP A 46 1.68 -7.58 24.45
CA ASP A 46 2.29 -7.56 23.12
C ASP A 46 1.62 -8.56 22.15
N TYR A 47 1.27 -9.76 22.64
CA TYR A 47 0.56 -10.76 21.86
C TYR A 47 -0.84 -10.31 21.45
N CYS A 48 -1.61 -9.74 22.38
CA CYS A 48 -2.95 -9.19 22.11
C CYS A 48 -2.87 -7.90 21.29
N TRP A 49 -1.77 -7.15 21.34
CA TRP A 49 -1.54 -5.97 20.49
C TRP A 49 -1.32 -6.34 19.01
N GLY A 50 -1.21 -7.63 18.70
CA GLY A 50 -1.10 -8.14 17.34
C GLY A 50 0.32 -8.49 16.94
N ARG A 51 1.19 -8.96 17.86
CA ARG A 51 2.48 -9.58 17.52
C ARG A 51 2.29 -10.81 16.62
N ASP A 52 3.18 -11.06 15.66
CA ASP A 52 3.05 -12.20 14.74
C ASP A 52 3.15 -13.57 15.44
N GLU A 53 3.96 -13.67 16.50
CA GLU A 53 4.19 -14.88 17.29
C GLU A 53 3.84 -14.65 18.76
N CYS A 54 3.47 -15.71 19.48
CA CYS A 54 3.20 -15.67 20.92
C CYS A 54 4.51 -15.88 21.70
N THR A 55 4.95 -14.89 22.48
CA THR A 55 6.16 -14.97 23.30
C THR A 55 5.93 -15.36 24.75
N VAL A 56 4.66 -15.51 25.15
CA VAL A 56 4.31 -16.05 26.47
C VAL A 56 5.01 -17.41 26.65
N ALA A 57 5.65 -17.61 27.80
CA ALA A 57 6.47 -18.81 28.05
C ALA A 57 5.70 -20.13 27.86
N GLU A 58 6.33 -21.12 27.19
CA GLU A 58 5.82 -22.48 26.89
C GLU A 58 5.61 -23.40 28.13
N GLY A 59 5.61 -22.80 29.32
CA GLY A 59 5.44 -23.46 30.61
C GLY A 59 3.98 -23.66 30.99
N ALA A 60 3.68 -23.49 32.27
CA ALA A 60 2.34 -23.66 32.83
C ALA A 60 1.29 -22.81 32.10
N ILE A 61 1.60 -21.54 31.84
CA ILE A 61 0.66 -20.56 31.24
C ILE A 61 0.12 -21.06 29.90
N ARG A 62 0.99 -21.44 28.96
CA ARG A 62 0.55 -21.91 27.64
C ARG A 62 -0.08 -23.31 27.63
N ARG A 63 0.05 -24.09 28.71
CA ARG A 63 -0.60 -25.40 28.85
C ARG A 63 -2.01 -25.30 29.43
N THR A 64 -2.23 -24.33 30.32
CA THR A 64 -3.50 -24.20 31.06
C THR A 64 -4.39 -23.10 30.54
N ALA A 65 -3.88 -22.12 29.79
CA ALA A 65 -4.72 -21.04 29.25
C ALA A 65 -5.39 -21.45 27.93
N SER A 66 -6.66 -21.11 27.73
CA SER A 66 -7.35 -21.18 26.44
C SER A 66 -7.21 -19.87 25.65
N TRP A 67 -7.43 -18.73 26.32
CA TRP A 67 -7.39 -17.39 25.74
C TRP A 67 -6.65 -16.40 26.63
N PHE A 68 -6.02 -15.42 25.99
CA PHE A 68 -5.50 -14.21 26.64
C PHE A 68 -6.35 -13.03 26.22
N ALA A 69 -6.68 -12.14 27.16
CA ALA A 69 -7.45 -10.94 26.87
C ALA A 69 -6.88 -9.72 27.57
N VAL A 70 -7.01 -8.56 26.92
CA VAL A 70 -6.63 -7.26 27.46
C VAL A 70 -7.78 -6.30 27.22
N LEU A 71 -8.23 -5.66 28.31
CA LEU A 71 -9.22 -4.59 28.26
C LEU A 71 -8.50 -3.26 28.36
N PHE A 72 -8.54 -2.49 27.27
CA PHE A 72 -8.00 -1.14 27.22
C PHE A 72 -9.09 -0.10 27.54
N ASP A 73 -8.69 1.02 28.13
CA ASP A 73 -9.49 2.24 28.27
C ASP A 73 -9.11 3.23 27.18
N HIS A 74 -10.11 3.76 26.49
CA HIS A 74 -9.99 4.86 25.55
C HIS A 74 -10.92 6.01 25.94
N ASP A 75 -10.44 6.91 26.80
CA ASP A 75 -11.20 8.05 27.33
C ASP A 75 -12.58 7.63 27.89
N GLY A 76 -12.62 6.50 28.61
CA GLY A 76 -13.83 5.91 29.19
C GLY A 76 -14.51 4.82 28.36
N GLU A 77 -14.22 4.70 27.06
CA GLU A 77 -14.67 3.57 26.24
C GLU A 77 -13.78 2.35 26.49
N GLY A 78 -14.37 1.20 26.81
CA GLY A 78 -13.59 -0.03 26.93
C GLY A 78 -13.40 -0.75 25.59
N ILE A 79 -12.16 -1.10 25.29
CA ILE A 79 -11.76 -1.82 24.07
C ILE A 79 -11.18 -3.17 24.48
N LEU A 80 -11.92 -4.23 24.24
CA LEU A 80 -11.52 -5.60 24.54
C LEU A 80 -10.83 -6.23 23.34
N ILE A 81 -9.63 -6.74 23.57
CA ILE A 81 -8.93 -7.60 22.62
C ILE A 81 -8.67 -8.94 23.30
N ALA A 82 -9.11 -10.03 22.69
CA ALA A 82 -8.78 -11.38 23.12
C ALA A 82 -8.13 -12.15 21.97
N ARG A 83 -7.10 -12.94 22.28
CA ARG A 83 -6.40 -13.78 21.32
C ARG A 83 -6.17 -15.16 21.89
N LYS A 84 -6.51 -16.17 21.09
CA LYS A 84 -6.45 -17.57 21.51
C LYS A 84 -5.00 -17.99 21.75
N ASN A 85 -4.77 -18.70 22.85
CA ASN A 85 -3.48 -19.31 23.11
C ASN A 85 -3.20 -20.39 22.04
N PRO A 86 -2.05 -20.35 21.32
CA PRO A 86 -1.72 -21.37 20.32
C PRO A 86 -1.35 -22.74 20.90
N GLY A 87 -1.56 -22.94 22.21
CA GLY A 87 -1.17 -24.14 22.96
C GLY A 87 0.34 -24.20 23.20
N PRO A 88 0.88 -25.29 23.76
CA PRO A 88 2.29 -25.39 24.14
C PRO A 88 3.26 -25.49 22.96
N ALA A 89 2.82 -25.96 21.79
CA ALA A 89 3.69 -26.18 20.62
C ALA A 89 3.42 -25.23 19.44
N GLY A 90 2.28 -24.52 19.42
CA GLY A 90 1.94 -23.62 18.33
C GLY A 90 2.63 -22.26 18.45
N LYS A 91 3.16 -21.71 17.36
CA LYS A 91 3.84 -20.40 17.42
C LYS A 91 2.91 -19.20 17.41
N LYS A 92 1.73 -19.35 16.82
CA LYS A 92 0.74 -18.29 16.65
C LYS A 92 -0.67 -18.85 16.50
N SER A 93 -1.64 -17.99 16.74
CA SER A 93 -3.07 -18.24 16.51
C SER A 93 -3.64 -17.06 15.74
N ASP A 94 -4.45 -17.36 14.73
CA ASP A 94 -5.17 -16.38 13.91
C ASP A 94 -6.56 -16.06 14.47
N GLU A 95 -6.96 -16.71 15.57
CA GLU A 95 -8.22 -16.46 16.29
C GLU A 95 -8.06 -15.22 17.19
N VAL A 96 -8.51 -14.07 16.67
CA VAL A 96 -8.49 -12.77 17.33
C VAL A 96 -9.93 -12.25 17.45
N PHE A 97 -10.30 -11.85 18.65
CA PHE A 97 -11.55 -11.21 18.99
C PHE A 97 -11.30 -9.74 19.38
N PHE A 98 -12.06 -8.83 18.79
CA PHE A 98 -12.00 -7.39 19.06
C PHE A 98 -13.41 -6.85 19.29
N LYS A 99 -13.62 -6.10 20.37
CA LYS A 99 -14.90 -5.45 20.67
C LYS A 99 -14.71 -4.11 21.37
N ARG A 100 -15.51 -3.13 20.97
CA ARG A 100 -15.55 -1.78 21.55
C ARG A 100 -16.78 -1.59 22.44
N GLY A 101 -16.76 -0.58 23.30
CA GLY A 101 -17.84 -0.30 24.24
C GLY A 101 -18.04 -1.40 25.29
N VAL A 102 -16.96 -2.08 25.69
CA VAL A 102 -17.01 -3.17 26.67
C VAL A 102 -16.74 -2.62 28.07
N GLU A 103 -17.71 -2.73 28.98
CA GLU A 103 -17.52 -2.25 30.35
C GLU A 103 -16.58 -3.15 31.17
N ALA A 104 -16.79 -4.47 31.07
CA ALA A 104 -16.01 -5.49 31.75
C ALA A 104 -15.73 -6.68 30.83
N VAL A 105 -14.65 -7.41 31.10
CA VAL A 105 -14.27 -8.62 30.37
C VAL A 105 -15.33 -9.71 30.60
N PRO A 106 -15.76 -10.49 29.58
CA PRO A 106 -16.73 -11.58 29.76
C PRO A 106 -16.34 -12.61 30.82
N ASP A 107 -17.29 -13.28 31.46
CA ASP A 107 -17.00 -14.28 32.51
C ASP A 107 -16.39 -15.57 31.97
N THR A 108 -16.71 -15.91 30.72
CA THR A 108 -16.21 -17.11 30.03
C THR A 108 -15.71 -16.76 28.64
N ASP A 109 -14.86 -17.62 28.06
CA ASP A 109 -14.36 -17.49 26.69
C ASP A 109 -15.38 -17.95 25.62
N ALA A 110 -16.59 -18.36 26.01
CA ALA A 110 -17.64 -18.83 25.10
C ALA A 110 -18.05 -17.79 24.03
N ASP A 111 -17.96 -16.49 24.35
CA ASP A 111 -18.29 -15.39 23.43
C ASP A 111 -17.13 -15.03 22.49
N PHE A 112 -15.94 -15.62 22.68
CA PHE A 112 -14.77 -15.31 21.86
C PHE A 112 -14.79 -16.08 20.54
N GLU A 113 -15.28 -15.39 19.51
CA GLU A 113 -15.20 -15.84 18.13
C GLU A 113 -14.25 -14.96 17.31
N LYS A 114 -13.54 -15.55 16.35
CA LYS A 114 -12.69 -14.77 15.45
C LYS A 114 -13.54 -13.78 14.66
N ASN A 115 -13.35 -12.49 14.91
CA ASN A 115 -14.10 -11.42 14.25
C ASN A 115 -13.20 -10.39 13.54
N ILE A 116 -11.88 -10.52 13.66
CA ILE A 116 -10.90 -9.65 13.02
C ILE A 116 -9.64 -10.42 12.65
N THR A 117 -8.91 -9.95 11.63
CA THR A 117 -7.58 -10.45 11.30
C THR A 117 -6.51 -9.67 12.06
N GLU A 118 -5.28 -10.20 12.16
CA GLU A 118 -4.16 -9.49 12.79
C GLU A 118 -3.87 -8.14 12.09
N GLU A 119 -3.95 -8.11 10.76
CA GLU A 119 -3.79 -6.89 9.97
C GLU A 119 -4.93 -5.89 10.22
N GLY A 120 -6.18 -6.37 10.26
CA GLY A 120 -7.34 -5.57 10.60
C GLY A 120 -7.25 -4.99 12.01
N LEU A 121 -6.76 -5.78 12.98
CA LEU A 121 -6.54 -5.32 14.36
C LEU A 121 -5.50 -4.20 14.40
N ARG A 122 -4.38 -4.35 13.71
CA ARG A 122 -3.34 -3.31 13.63
C ARG A 122 -3.88 -2.02 13.03
N ALA A 123 -4.73 -2.12 11.99
CA ALA A 123 -5.40 -0.98 11.38
C ALA A 123 -6.38 -0.31 12.36
N GLN A 124 -7.22 -1.08 13.05
CA GLN A 124 -8.15 -0.56 14.07
C GLN A 124 -7.40 0.13 15.22
N LEU A 125 -6.35 -0.49 15.76
CA LEU A 125 -5.51 0.11 16.80
C LEU A 125 -4.83 1.40 16.33
N SER A 126 -4.38 1.45 15.07
CA SER A 126 -3.78 2.66 14.50
C SER A 126 -4.81 3.78 14.41
N SER A 127 -6.04 3.47 13.97
CA SER A 127 -7.16 4.41 13.92
C SER A 127 -7.55 4.92 15.31
N ILE A 128 -7.65 4.03 16.31
CA ILE A 128 -7.95 4.39 17.71
C ILE A 128 -6.88 5.33 18.30
N LEU A 129 -5.61 5.08 17.99
CA LEU A 129 -4.51 5.94 18.42
C LEU A 129 -4.46 7.28 17.68
N GLY A 130 -5.22 7.45 16.58
CA GLY A 130 -5.15 8.63 15.72
C GLY A 130 -3.89 8.66 14.85
N ILE A 131 -3.36 7.50 14.47
CA ILE A 131 -2.26 7.41 13.51
C ILE A 131 -2.87 7.44 12.10
N ALA A 132 -2.67 8.54 11.39
CA ALA A 132 -3.19 8.71 10.03
C ALA A 132 -2.66 7.60 9.08
N GLU A 133 -3.52 7.08 8.22
CA GLU A 133 -3.20 6.07 7.19
C GLU A 133 -2.32 6.63 6.05
N ASN A 134 -1.22 7.35 6.32
CA ASN A 134 -0.41 7.96 5.24
C ASN A 134 1.10 7.79 5.45
N VAL A 135 1.58 6.64 4.98
CA VAL A 135 2.65 6.41 3.98
C VAL A 135 3.88 7.33 4.02
N ASN A 136 4.97 6.86 4.65
CA ASN A 136 6.35 7.26 4.33
C ASN A 136 6.98 6.20 3.41
N ILE A 137 7.72 6.61 2.38
CA ILE A 137 8.39 5.69 1.46
C ILE A 137 9.87 6.10 1.35
N PRO A 138 10.83 5.22 1.65
CA PRO A 138 12.26 5.53 1.58
C PRO A 138 12.75 5.73 0.13
N GLU A 139 13.96 6.28 -0.01
CA GLU A 139 14.54 6.63 -1.30
C GLU A 139 14.60 5.45 -2.29
N SER A 140 14.33 5.78 -3.56
CA SER A 140 14.14 4.89 -4.72
C SER A 140 15.26 3.92 -5.11
N THR A 141 16.35 3.85 -4.34
CA THR A 141 17.47 2.90 -4.50
C THR A 141 17.35 1.70 -3.56
N SER A 142 16.35 1.66 -2.69
CA SER A 142 16.12 0.57 -1.75
C SER A 142 15.08 -0.43 -2.28
N THR A 143 15.38 -1.74 -2.21
CA THR A 143 14.44 -2.86 -2.41
C THR A 143 13.46 -3.04 -1.24
N ARG A 144 13.20 -1.98 -0.47
CA ARG A 144 12.46 -2.03 0.78
C ARG A 144 11.03 -1.56 0.60
N ASP A 145 10.10 -2.24 1.25
CA ASP A 145 8.73 -1.79 1.37
C ASP A 145 8.64 -0.53 2.24
N PRO A 146 7.74 0.42 1.92
CA PRO A 146 7.54 1.62 2.70
C PRO A 146 7.04 1.31 4.11
N LEU A 147 7.79 1.76 5.12
CA LEU A 147 7.45 1.50 6.51
C LEU A 147 6.62 2.65 7.10
N GLN A 148 5.36 2.33 7.41
CA GLN A 148 4.34 3.26 7.90
C GLN A 148 4.34 3.29 9.43
N ALA A 149 4.45 4.46 10.06
CA ALA A 149 4.16 4.58 11.49
C ALA A 149 2.75 4.04 11.75
N SER A 150 2.61 3.17 12.74
CA SER A 150 1.37 2.43 13.02
C SER A 150 1.35 1.98 14.47
N SER A 151 0.25 1.38 14.91
CA SER A 151 0.14 0.77 16.25
C SER A 151 1.28 -0.24 16.51
N ARG A 152 1.76 -0.95 15.49
CA ARG A 152 2.91 -1.87 15.56
C ARG A 152 4.21 -1.17 15.95
N HIS A 153 4.38 0.09 15.56
CA HIS A 153 5.56 0.88 15.91
C HIS A 153 5.37 1.59 17.25
N ALA A 154 4.15 2.05 17.55
CA ALA A 154 3.86 2.76 18.80
C ALA A 154 4.16 1.87 20.04
N ILE A 155 3.80 0.59 19.99
CA ILE A 155 4.01 -0.35 21.11
C ILE A 155 5.48 -0.56 21.45
N LEU A 156 6.40 -0.35 20.49
CA LEU A 156 7.84 -0.52 20.70
C LEU A 156 8.43 0.46 21.74
N PHE A 157 7.73 1.57 21.97
CA PHE A 157 8.09 2.59 22.95
C PHE A 157 7.37 2.41 24.30
N CYS A 158 6.44 1.47 24.39
CA CYS A 158 5.58 1.25 25.56
C CYS A 158 5.98 0.02 26.37
N LEU A 159 6.82 -0.86 25.84
CA LEU A 159 7.22 -2.10 26.49
C LEU A 159 8.74 -2.13 26.73
N GLN A 160 9.15 -2.66 27.87
CA GLN A 160 10.54 -3.00 28.18
C GLN A 160 10.55 -4.35 28.89
N ASN A 161 10.95 -5.41 28.17
CA ASN A 161 11.10 -6.71 28.80
C ASN A 161 12.37 -6.76 29.68
N GLN A 162 12.48 -7.82 30.48
CA GLN A 162 13.60 -8.02 31.39
C GLN A 162 14.97 -8.00 30.69
N ASP A 163 15.10 -8.64 29.52
CA ASP A 163 16.37 -8.73 28.78
C ASP A 163 16.74 -7.42 28.04
N GLU A 164 15.74 -6.58 27.79
CA GLU A 164 15.88 -5.28 27.10
C GLU A 164 16.22 -4.18 28.09
N ILE A 165 15.55 -4.10 29.24
CA ILE A 165 15.72 -2.99 30.18
C ILE A 165 17.13 -2.94 30.79
N ALA A 166 17.81 -4.08 30.86
CA ALA A 166 19.19 -4.20 31.32
C ALA A 166 20.20 -4.28 30.15
N ASN A 167 19.78 -3.99 28.91
CA ASN A 167 20.62 -4.21 27.74
C ASN A 167 21.61 -3.05 27.52
N ARG A 168 22.90 -3.36 27.43
CA ARG A 168 23.93 -2.33 27.19
C ARG A 168 24.01 -1.77 25.76
N ARG A 169 23.29 -2.35 24.79
CA ARG A 169 23.42 -2.01 23.35
C ARG A 169 22.14 -1.47 22.73
N PHE A 170 20.99 -1.96 23.16
CA PHE A 170 19.69 -1.65 22.57
C PHE A 170 18.83 -0.95 23.59
N LEU A 171 18.02 0.03 23.17
CA LEU A 171 17.16 0.80 24.06
C LEU A 171 15.70 0.37 23.96
N PHE A 172 15.21 0.12 22.76
CA PHE A 172 13.78 -0.08 22.49
C PHE A 172 13.39 -1.54 22.41
N HIS A 173 12.10 -1.80 22.65
CA HIS A 173 11.53 -3.14 22.50
C HIS A 173 11.77 -3.68 21.09
N ARG A 174 12.24 -4.92 20.99
CA ARG A 174 12.50 -5.64 19.74
C ARG A 174 13.53 -4.98 18.83
N GLN A 175 14.30 -4.01 19.31
CA GLN A 175 15.37 -3.39 18.54
C GLN A 175 16.44 -4.41 18.09
N GLY A 176 16.63 -5.51 18.81
CA GLY A 176 17.54 -6.58 18.40
C GLY A 176 17.06 -7.42 17.21
N GLU A 177 15.76 -7.36 16.86
CA GLU A 177 15.17 -8.17 15.80
C GLU A 177 15.45 -7.59 14.39
N GLN A 178 15.41 -8.47 13.37
CA GLN A 178 15.63 -8.04 11.99
C GLN A 178 14.59 -7.00 11.57
N PHE A 179 15.01 -5.98 10.82
CA PHE A 179 14.19 -4.87 10.30
C PHE A 179 13.69 -3.84 11.33
N PHE A 180 13.61 -4.18 12.62
CA PHE A 180 13.12 -3.26 13.66
C PHE A 180 13.99 -2.03 13.92
N PRO A 181 15.35 -2.09 13.91
CA PRO A 181 16.18 -0.89 13.99
C PRO A 181 15.90 0.15 12.90
N ALA A 182 15.58 -0.30 11.68
CA ALA A 182 15.18 0.62 10.63
C ALA A 182 13.78 1.16 10.91
N ALA A 183 12.86 0.28 11.28
CA ALA A 183 11.48 0.65 11.60
C ALA A 183 11.37 1.73 12.70
N ILE A 184 12.17 1.60 13.75
CA ILE A 184 12.22 2.57 14.84
C ILE A 184 12.82 3.90 14.35
N ARG A 185 13.93 3.88 13.58
CA ARG A 185 14.53 5.10 13.03
C ARG A 185 13.57 5.88 12.13
N ASP A 186 12.79 5.16 11.35
CA ASP A 186 11.88 5.77 10.37
C ASP A 186 10.60 6.31 11.05
N SER A 187 10.12 5.66 12.12
CA SER A 187 8.87 6.03 12.80
C SER A 187 9.05 6.96 14.02
N LEU A 188 10.21 6.96 14.67
CA LEU A 188 10.45 7.77 15.87
C LEU A 188 10.32 9.29 15.61
N PRO A 189 10.81 9.87 14.50
CA PRO A 189 10.61 11.30 14.21
C PRO A 189 9.13 11.71 14.17
N TYR A 190 8.26 10.83 13.65
CA TYR A 190 6.80 11.04 13.66
C TYR A 190 6.26 11.04 15.09
N PHE A 191 6.62 10.05 15.90
CA PHE A 191 6.17 9.97 17.28
C PHE A 191 6.73 11.09 18.16
N MET A 192 7.90 11.63 17.85
CA MET A 192 8.44 12.83 18.48
C MET A 192 7.77 14.13 18.01
N GLY A 193 6.95 14.10 16.96
CA GLY A 193 6.32 15.29 16.38
C GLY A 193 7.29 16.19 15.62
N ALA A 194 8.33 15.61 15.02
CA ALA A 194 9.24 16.32 14.13
C ALA A 194 8.69 16.42 12.70
N VAL A 195 7.89 15.42 12.31
CA VAL A 195 7.29 15.29 10.99
C VAL A 195 5.78 15.27 11.13
N ASP A 196 5.10 16.18 10.43
CA ASP A 196 3.64 16.32 10.44
C ASP A 196 2.98 15.40 9.40
N GLU A 197 1.68 15.17 9.51
CA GLU A 197 0.90 14.39 8.55
C GLU A 197 0.98 14.94 7.12
N ASP A 198 0.98 16.28 6.98
CA ASP A 198 1.11 16.97 5.69
C ASP A 198 2.44 16.68 4.99
N HIS A 199 3.51 16.45 5.76
CA HIS A 199 4.80 16.07 5.19
C HIS A 199 4.70 14.72 4.50
N PHE A 200 4.08 13.72 5.13
CA PHE A 200 3.92 12.39 4.53
C PHE A 200 3.02 12.40 3.30
N LEU A 201 1.91 13.16 3.35
CA LEU A 201 1.05 13.36 2.18
C LEU A 201 1.84 13.96 1.00
N THR A 202 2.71 14.92 1.28
CA THR A 202 3.57 15.56 0.27
C THR A 202 4.60 14.58 -0.29
N VAL A 203 5.23 13.75 0.55
CA VAL A 203 6.15 12.68 0.11
C VAL A 203 5.43 11.68 -0.80
N LYS A 204 4.23 11.20 -0.41
CA LYS A 204 3.44 10.25 -1.20
C LYS A 204 3.09 10.84 -2.57
N ARG A 205 2.59 12.08 -2.60
CA ARG A 205 2.28 12.79 -3.85
C ARG A 205 3.51 12.92 -4.75
N TYR A 206 4.67 13.23 -4.17
CA TYR A 206 5.92 13.33 -4.93
C TYR A 206 6.28 12.00 -5.60
N GLN A 207 6.07 10.87 -4.91
CA GLN A 207 6.38 9.55 -5.44
C GLN A 207 5.36 9.03 -6.45
N ASP A 208 4.07 9.31 -6.24
CA ASP A 208 3.03 9.05 -7.23
C ASP A 208 3.31 9.83 -8.52
N ALA A 209 3.65 11.12 -8.39
CA ALA A 209 4.06 11.96 -9.51
C ALA A 209 5.30 11.40 -10.22
N ARG A 210 6.31 10.95 -9.46
CA ARG A 210 7.53 10.34 -10.00
C ARG A 210 7.26 9.02 -10.74
N THR A 211 6.38 8.18 -10.22
CA THR A 211 6.01 6.91 -10.86
C THR A 211 5.25 7.16 -12.15
N ARG A 212 4.32 8.11 -12.15
CA ARG A 212 3.61 8.57 -13.35
C ARG A 212 4.57 9.15 -14.39
N LEU A 213 5.54 9.96 -13.95
CA LEU A 213 6.54 10.56 -14.84
C LEU A 213 7.36 9.47 -15.55
N ARG A 214 7.87 8.47 -14.81
CA ARG A 214 8.62 7.35 -15.39
C ARG A 214 7.82 6.58 -16.43
N ARG A 215 6.51 6.39 -16.19
CA ARG A 215 5.60 5.75 -17.15
C ARG A 215 5.48 6.58 -18.43
N LEU A 216 5.16 7.87 -18.32
CA LEU A 216 5.00 8.74 -19.49
C LEU A 216 6.30 8.93 -20.28
N GLU A 217 7.45 8.98 -19.62
CA GLU A 217 8.76 9.04 -20.28
C GLU A 217 9.05 7.77 -21.08
N ARG A 218 8.67 6.59 -20.57
CA ARG A 218 8.75 5.33 -21.32
C ARG A 218 7.83 5.34 -22.54
N ASP A 219 6.57 5.74 -22.36
CA ASP A 219 5.58 5.81 -23.45
C ASP A 219 6.03 6.80 -24.54
N GLN A 220 6.62 7.94 -24.15
CA GLN A 220 7.20 8.91 -25.09
C GLN A 220 8.39 8.32 -25.86
N ALA A 221 9.28 7.61 -25.19
CA ALA A 221 10.43 6.98 -25.83
C ALA A 221 10.02 5.93 -26.88
N GLU A 222 9.00 5.13 -26.55
CA GLU A 222 8.41 4.13 -27.46
C GLU A 222 7.76 4.79 -28.68
N ALA A 223 6.96 5.85 -28.47
CA ALA A 223 6.35 6.61 -29.56
C ALA A 223 7.39 7.24 -30.51
N VAL A 224 8.49 7.78 -29.95
CA VAL A 224 9.59 8.34 -30.74
C VAL A 224 10.32 7.25 -31.53
N ALA A 225 10.54 6.07 -30.94
CA ALA A 225 11.17 4.94 -31.63
C ALA A 225 10.32 4.45 -32.80
N LEU A 226 9.01 4.30 -32.61
CA LEU A 226 8.06 3.87 -33.64
C LEU A 226 7.98 4.88 -34.80
N SER A 227 8.00 6.18 -34.49
CA SER A 227 8.01 7.25 -35.51
C SER A 227 9.28 7.23 -36.37
N ARG A 228 10.45 6.97 -35.76
CA ARG A 228 11.73 6.83 -36.49
C ARG A 228 11.72 5.60 -37.40
N GLN A 229 11.21 4.47 -36.94
CA GLN A 229 11.09 3.25 -37.74
C GLN A 229 10.10 3.43 -38.92
N THR A 230 8.99 4.12 -38.69
CA THR A 230 8.02 4.45 -39.73
C THR A 230 8.66 5.30 -40.82
N SER A 231 9.51 6.26 -40.44
CA SER A 231 10.20 7.16 -41.37
C SER A 231 11.23 6.44 -42.26
N SER A 232 11.97 5.46 -41.73
CA SER A 232 12.93 4.68 -42.54
C SER A 232 12.24 3.73 -43.52
N ALA A 233 11.11 3.13 -43.12
CA ALA A 233 10.30 2.29 -44.00
C ALA A 233 9.71 3.08 -45.19
N ALA A 234 9.30 4.34 -44.97
CA ALA A 234 8.85 5.23 -46.05
C ALA A 234 9.93 5.46 -47.10
N LEU A 235 11.17 5.76 -46.68
CA LEU A 235 12.28 6.00 -47.60
C LEU A 235 12.62 4.76 -48.43
N ALA A 236 12.61 3.58 -47.82
CA ALA A 236 12.84 2.32 -48.52
C ALA A 236 11.79 2.05 -49.62
N LEU A 237 10.51 2.34 -49.32
CA LEU A 237 9.42 2.20 -50.30
C LEU A 237 9.52 3.21 -51.46
N ILE A 238 10.01 4.42 -51.19
CA ILE A 238 10.27 5.42 -52.24
C ILE A 238 11.38 4.95 -53.19
N ASP A 239 12.48 4.41 -52.66
CA ASP A 239 13.57 3.88 -53.49
C ASP A 239 13.11 2.67 -54.32
N GLU A 240 12.27 1.82 -53.76
CA GLU A 240 11.68 0.69 -54.49
C GLU A 240 10.74 1.16 -55.62
N ALA A 241 9.89 2.16 -55.35
CA ALA A 241 9.05 2.79 -56.36
C ALA A 241 9.86 3.42 -57.52
N ARG A 242 11.05 3.96 -57.25
CA ARG A 242 11.94 4.46 -58.31
C ARG A 242 12.49 3.33 -59.18
N ARG A 243 12.93 2.21 -58.59
CA ARG A 243 13.49 1.06 -59.33
C ARG A 243 12.46 0.45 -60.28
N SER A 244 11.22 0.33 -59.82
CA SER A 244 10.10 -0.21 -60.61
C SER A 244 9.47 0.83 -61.56
N ARG A 245 10.06 2.03 -61.69
CA ARG A 245 9.60 3.14 -62.55
C ARG A 245 8.19 3.65 -62.22
N LEU A 246 7.72 3.47 -60.98
CA LEU A 246 6.51 4.09 -60.46
C LEU A 246 6.74 5.57 -60.08
N LEU A 247 8.00 5.93 -59.80
CA LEU A 247 8.44 7.29 -59.57
C LEU A 247 9.62 7.66 -60.49
N PRO A 248 9.77 8.94 -60.86
CA PRO A 248 10.94 9.43 -61.58
C PRO A 248 12.24 9.18 -60.80
N ALA A 249 13.33 8.88 -61.52
CA ALA A 249 14.64 8.59 -60.91
C ALA A 249 15.18 9.73 -60.00
N GLY A 250 14.75 10.98 -60.23
CA GLY A 250 15.12 12.15 -59.42
C GLY A 250 14.17 12.49 -58.25
N ALA A 251 13.13 11.69 -57.98
CA ALA A 251 12.10 12.04 -57.00
C ALA A 251 12.57 11.83 -55.55
N ALA A 252 13.27 12.79 -54.94
CA ALA A 252 13.73 12.75 -53.55
C ALA A 252 12.85 13.58 -52.60
N PRO A 253 12.32 12.99 -51.51
CA PRO A 253 11.56 13.74 -50.51
C PRO A 253 12.47 14.68 -49.70
N GLN A 254 12.01 15.90 -49.45
CA GLN A 254 12.70 16.87 -48.59
C GLN A 254 12.24 16.81 -47.13
N ASP A 255 11.03 16.32 -46.88
CA ASP A 255 10.43 16.13 -45.56
C ASP A 255 9.49 14.90 -45.55
N THR A 256 9.01 14.52 -44.37
CA THR A 256 8.09 13.38 -44.18
C THR A 256 6.78 13.56 -44.94
N ARG A 257 6.30 14.81 -45.08
CA ARG A 257 5.07 15.12 -45.80
C ARG A 257 5.22 14.90 -47.31
N ALA A 258 6.35 15.31 -47.89
CA ALA A 258 6.71 15.03 -49.26
C ALA A 258 6.92 13.54 -49.51
N ALA A 259 7.48 12.79 -48.54
CA ALA A 259 7.61 11.34 -48.62
C ALA A 259 6.24 10.65 -48.74
N VAL A 260 5.28 11.01 -47.89
CA VAL A 260 3.91 10.48 -47.95
C VAL A 260 3.21 10.87 -49.26
N ALA A 261 3.41 12.09 -49.76
CA ALA A 261 2.83 12.53 -51.03
C ALA A 261 3.38 11.75 -52.25
N LEU A 262 4.68 11.47 -52.27
CA LEU A 262 5.32 10.63 -53.30
C LEU A 262 4.78 9.20 -53.25
N LEU A 263 4.66 8.62 -52.06
CA LEU A 263 4.09 7.28 -51.87
C LEU A 263 2.62 7.22 -52.31
N ARG A 264 1.79 8.22 -51.98
CA ARG A 264 0.40 8.29 -52.48
C ARG A 264 0.32 8.37 -54.00
N THR A 265 1.31 8.96 -54.64
CA THR A 265 1.39 9.03 -56.11
C THR A 265 1.79 7.66 -56.70
N ALA A 266 2.78 7.00 -56.11
CA ALA A 266 3.29 5.70 -56.54
C ALA A 266 2.32 4.54 -56.28
N GLY A 267 1.44 4.66 -55.28
CA GLY A 267 0.42 3.66 -54.94
C GLY A 267 -0.82 3.67 -55.86
N ARG A 268 -0.89 4.57 -56.85
CA ARG A 268 -2.02 4.61 -57.79
C ARG A 268 -1.94 3.43 -58.77
N PRO A 269 -3.06 2.73 -59.06
CA PRO A 269 -3.07 1.67 -60.04
C PRO A 269 -2.75 2.23 -61.44
N ALA A 270 -1.66 1.79 -62.04
CA ALA A 270 -1.40 1.98 -63.47
C ALA A 270 -2.03 0.82 -64.27
N GLY A 271 -2.52 1.08 -65.48
CA GLY A 271 -2.96 0.04 -66.42
C GLY A 271 -1.77 -0.56 -67.18
N MET A 272 -1.89 -1.79 -67.67
CA MET A 272 -0.92 -2.34 -68.62
C MET A 272 -1.28 -1.80 -70.01
N ASP A 273 -0.31 -1.19 -70.70
CA ASP A 273 -0.56 -0.47 -71.94
C ASP A 273 -0.45 -1.43 -73.15
N PHE A 274 -1.60 -1.95 -73.58
CA PHE A 274 -1.68 -2.99 -74.62
C PHE A 274 -1.72 -2.43 -76.05
N GLU A 275 -1.87 -1.11 -76.22
CA GLU A 275 -2.15 -0.48 -77.53
C GLU A 275 -1.01 -0.60 -78.56
N ASN A 276 0.22 -0.88 -78.12
CA ASN A 276 1.38 -1.02 -79.01
C ASN A 276 1.72 -2.47 -79.42
N ALA A 277 0.90 -3.46 -79.06
CA ALA A 277 1.15 -4.87 -79.37
C ALA A 277 0.40 -5.32 -80.65
N GLY A 278 0.97 -5.03 -81.82
CA GLY A 278 0.39 -5.44 -83.10
C GLY A 278 0.28 -6.96 -83.31
N GLY A 279 -0.76 -7.37 -84.06
CA GLY A 279 -0.77 -8.60 -84.88
C GLY A 279 -1.48 -9.84 -84.32
N SER A 280 -1.62 -10.02 -83.01
CA SER A 280 -2.27 -11.23 -82.44
C SER A 280 -3.03 -11.01 -81.13
N GLY A 281 -3.20 -9.76 -80.71
CA GLY A 281 -3.80 -9.37 -79.42
C GLY A 281 -5.16 -8.68 -79.51
N ALA A 282 -5.90 -8.77 -80.61
CA ALA A 282 -7.07 -7.92 -80.87
C ALA A 282 -8.16 -7.96 -79.77
N ASP A 283 -8.33 -9.08 -79.07
CA ASP A 283 -9.28 -9.17 -77.93
C ASP A 283 -8.64 -8.90 -76.55
N LEU A 284 -7.33 -8.64 -76.46
CA LEU A 284 -6.67 -8.30 -75.19
C LEU A 284 -7.19 -7.01 -74.57
N PRO A 285 -7.44 -5.91 -75.33
CA PRO A 285 -8.06 -4.72 -74.78
C PRO A 285 -9.44 -5.01 -74.18
N ALA A 286 -10.24 -5.85 -74.84
CA ALA A 286 -11.57 -6.24 -74.35
C ALA A 286 -11.50 -7.11 -73.08
N LEU A 287 -10.55 -8.05 -73.02
CA LEU A 287 -10.30 -8.86 -71.81
C LEU A 287 -9.74 -8.02 -70.66
N ASP A 288 -8.86 -7.05 -70.94
CA ASP A 288 -8.33 -6.15 -69.92
C ASP A 288 -9.39 -5.18 -69.39
N GLU A 289 -10.26 -4.65 -70.26
CA GLU A 289 -11.39 -3.84 -69.85
C GLU A 289 -12.36 -4.64 -68.96
N ARG A 290 -12.62 -5.91 -69.32
CA ARG A 290 -13.40 -6.81 -68.47
C ARG A 290 -12.73 -7.08 -67.13
N ARG A 291 -11.40 -7.25 -67.12
CA ARG A 291 -10.60 -7.41 -65.88
C ARG A 291 -10.69 -6.17 -64.99
N ARG A 292 -10.58 -4.97 -65.57
CA ARG A 292 -10.71 -3.69 -64.83
C ARG A 292 -12.11 -3.55 -64.23
N GLY A 293 -13.16 -3.82 -65.01
CA GLY A 293 -14.53 -3.80 -64.50
C GLY A 293 -14.74 -4.75 -63.32
N LEU A 294 -14.22 -5.97 -63.39
CA LEU A 294 -14.29 -6.95 -62.29
C LEU A 294 -13.48 -6.52 -61.06
N LEU A 295 -12.34 -5.84 -61.24
CA LEU A 295 -11.56 -5.31 -60.13
C LEU A 295 -12.26 -4.15 -59.43
N THR A 296 -12.92 -3.26 -60.19
CA THR A 296 -13.75 -2.18 -59.63
C THR A 296 -14.92 -2.74 -58.83
N GLU A 297 -15.65 -3.71 -59.39
CA GLU A 297 -16.76 -4.37 -58.68
C GLU A 297 -16.26 -5.08 -57.40
N LEU A 298 -15.07 -5.70 -57.44
CA LEU A 298 -14.47 -6.34 -56.27
C LEU A 298 -14.07 -5.32 -55.19
N GLN A 299 -13.62 -4.13 -55.58
CA GLN A 299 -13.28 -3.06 -54.65
C GLN A 299 -14.54 -2.50 -53.99
N GLU A 300 -15.61 -2.23 -54.76
CA GLU A 300 -16.90 -1.78 -54.23
C GLU A 300 -17.45 -2.79 -53.21
N ILE A 301 -17.38 -4.09 -53.50
CA ILE A 301 -17.80 -5.14 -52.57
C ILE A 301 -16.94 -5.16 -51.30
N ARG A 302 -15.62 -4.90 -51.40
CA ARG A 302 -14.74 -4.84 -50.22
C ARG A 302 -15.02 -3.62 -49.35
N ASP A 303 -15.26 -2.47 -49.96
CA ASP A 303 -15.61 -1.24 -49.26
C ASP A 303 -16.95 -1.43 -48.52
N GLU A 304 -17.96 -2.03 -49.17
CA GLU A 304 -19.23 -2.38 -48.53
C GLU A 304 -19.06 -3.37 -47.36
N ILE A 305 -18.21 -4.39 -47.50
CA ILE A 305 -17.90 -5.33 -46.40
C ILE A 305 -17.23 -4.57 -45.24
N GLY A 306 -16.24 -3.73 -45.52
CA GLY A 306 -15.54 -2.94 -44.50
C GLY A 306 -16.47 -1.99 -43.73
N ASP A 307 -17.44 -1.39 -44.41
CA ASP A 307 -18.45 -0.54 -43.77
C ASP A 307 -19.40 -1.34 -42.87
N ILE A 308 -19.81 -2.54 -43.28
CA ILE A 308 -20.63 -3.43 -42.44
C ILE A 308 -19.83 -3.95 -41.23
N GLU A 309 -18.55 -4.30 -41.40
CA GLU A 309 -17.68 -4.73 -40.30
C GLU A 309 -17.47 -3.61 -39.27
N ARG A 310 -17.26 -2.37 -39.73
CA ARG A 310 -17.14 -1.19 -38.88
C ARG A 310 -18.43 -0.97 -38.08
N LEU A 311 -19.58 -1.00 -38.75
CA LEU A 311 -20.89 -0.85 -38.12
C LEU A 311 -21.18 -1.96 -37.11
N ASN A 312 -20.77 -3.20 -37.39
CA ASN A 312 -20.90 -4.33 -36.46
C ASN A 312 -19.98 -4.18 -35.23
N LYS A 313 -18.76 -3.67 -35.42
CA LYS A 313 -17.83 -3.37 -34.32
C LYS A 313 -18.35 -2.25 -33.41
N GLU A 314 -18.88 -1.19 -34.00
CA GLU A 314 -19.52 -0.09 -33.26
C GLU A 314 -20.76 -0.58 -32.50
N ALA A 315 -21.59 -1.41 -33.13
CA ALA A 315 -22.76 -2.03 -32.48
C ALA A 315 -22.37 -2.93 -31.30
N SER A 316 -21.30 -3.72 -31.42
CA SER A 316 -20.79 -4.60 -30.35
C SER A 316 -20.17 -3.80 -29.19
N ALA A 317 -19.43 -2.73 -29.49
CA ALA A 317 -18.91 -1.81 -28.48
C ALA A 317 -20.06 -1.12 -27.72
N PHE A 318 -21.08 -0.65 -28.44
CA PHE A 318 -22.29 -0.10 -27.85
C PHE A 318 -23.05 -1.13 -27.00
N GLU A 319 -23.20 -2.39 -27.45
CA GLU A 319 -23.84 -3.44 -26.65
C GLU A 319 -23.08 -3.74 -25.35
N THR A 320 -21.74 -3.71 -25.39
CA THR A 320 -20.89 -3.95 -24.21
C THR A 320 -21.05 -2.82 -23.19
N GLU A 321 -20.93 -1.57 -23.64
CA GLU A 321 -21.13 -0.38 -22.80
C GLU A 321 -22.55 -0.33 -22.22
N ALA A 322 -23.56 -0.58 -23.04
CA ALA A 322 -24.97 -0.58 -22.62
C ALA A 322 -25.27 -1.70 -21.61
N LYS A 323 -24.65 -2.89 -21.75
CA LYS A 323 -24.75 -3.98 -20.74
C LYS A 323 -24.10 -3.60 -19.43
N GLU A 324 -22.97 -2.90 -19.45
CA GLU A 324 -22.32 -2.43 -18.23
C GLU A 324 -23.17 -1.37 -17.51
N GLN A 325 -23.75 -0.43 -18.26
CA GLN A 325 -24.70 0.55 -17.71
C GLN A 325 -25.96 -0.12 -17.17
N GLU A 326 -26.52 -1.11 -17.88
CA GLU A 326 -27.62 -1.93 -17.39
C GLU A 326 -27.26 -2.65 -16.09
N ALA A 327 -26.08 -3.29 -16.01
CA ALA A 327 -25.63 -4.00 -14.81
C ALA A 327 -25.43 -3.07 -13.60
N ARG A 328 -24.90 -1.87 -13.80
CA ARG A 328 -24.74 -0.83 -12.76
C ARG A 328 -26.09 -0.33 -12.25
N LEU A 329 -27.09 -0.23 -13.12
CA LEU A 329 -28.44 0.23 -12.78
C LEU A 329 -29.36 -0.90 -12.30
N ALA A 330 -29.05 -2.15 -12.60
CA ALA A 330 -29.83 -3.32 -12.21
C ALA A 330 -29.81 -3.58 -10.69
N SER A 331 -28.70 -3.26 -10.02
CA SER A 331 -28.57 -3.35 -8.56
C SER A 331 -29.54 -2.42 -7.81
N ILE A 332 -30.02 -1.35 -8.45
CA ILE A 332 -31.05 -0.45 -7.91
C ILE A 332 -32.42 -1.14 -7.86
N GLY A 333 -32.64 -2.17 -8.68
CA GLY A 333 -33.82 -3.03 -8.61
C GLY A 333 -33.93 -3.85 -7.33
N LEU A 334 -32.85 -3.96 -6.55
CA LEU A 334 -32.83 -4.63 -5.24
C LEU A 334 -33.31 -3.72 -4.09
N VAL A 335 -33.40 -2.41 -4.32
CA VAL A 335 -33.99 -1.47 -3.37
C VAL A 335 -35.50 -1.48 -3.60
N ALA A 336 -36.19 -2.33 -2.85
CA ALA A 336 -37.64 -2.36 -2.82
C ALA A 336 -38.20 -1.00 -2.34
N HIS A 337 -39.37 -0.68 -2.87
CA HIS A 337 -40.13 0.55 -2.66
C HIS A 337 -40.36 0.88 -1.19
N ASP A 338 -40.15 2.15 -0.83
CA ASP A 338 -41.04 2.99 0.01
C ASP A 338 -40.34 4.24 0.60
N GLY A 339 -39.59 5.00 -0.20
CA GLY A 339 -38.93 6.23 0.25
C GLY A 339 -39.57 7.50 -0.30
N HIS A 340 -40.70 7.94 0.27
CA HIS A 340 -41.31 9.27 -0.01
C HIS A 340 -40.53 10.39 0.72
N GLY A 341 -39.20 10.40 0.62
CA GLY A 341 -38.34 11.43 1.22
C GLY A 341 -38.12 12.62 0.27
N PRO A 342 -37.84 13.83 0.79
CA PRO A 342 -37.42 14.96 -0.04
C PRO A 342 -36.10 14.66 -0.76
N ASN A 343 -36.08 14.75 -2.10
CA ASN A 343 -34.88 14.48 -2.93
C ASN A 343 -33.73 15.49 -2.72
N ASP A 344 -33.94 16.55 -1.94
CA ASP A 344 -32.98 17.58 -1.61
C ASP A 344 -32.24 17.32 -0.29
N VAL A 345 -32.43 16.16 0.36
CA VAL A 345 -31.79 15.80 1.63
C VAL A 345 -31.03 14.48 1.50
N CYS A 346 -29.76 14.46 1.94
CA CYS A 346 -28.91 13.28 1.92
C CYS A 346 -29.39 12.23 2.95
N PRO A 347 -29.79 11.02 2.56
CA PRO A 347 -30.34 10.01 3.48
C PRO A 347 -29.31 9.41 4.46
N VAL A 348 -28.02 9.74 4.32
CA VAL A 348 -26.93 9.24 5.18
C VAL A 348 -26.52 10.27 6.24
N CYS A 349 -26.65 11.56 5.95
CA CYS A 349 -26.13 12.62 6.82
C CYS A 349 -27.05 13.85 6.96
N ASP A 350 -28.28 13.79 6.45
CA ASP A 350 -29.31 14.84 6.50
C ASP A 350 -28.90 16.21 5.94
N SER A 351 -27.78 16.28 5.20
CA SER A 351 -27.35 17.52 4.55
C SER A 351 -28.23 17.85 3.35
N ARG A 352 -28.51 19.15 3.15
CA ARG A 352 -29.20 19.62 1.94
C ARG A 352 -28.29 19.53 0.73
N LEU A 353 -28.74 18.82 -0.29
CA LEU A 353 -28.02 18.64 -1.54
C LEU A 353 -28.29 19.84 -2.46
N SER A 354 -27.23 20.41 -3.04
CA SER A 354 -27.34 21.49 -4.03
C SER A 354 -27.94 21.02 -5.36
N VAL A 355 -27.87 19.71 -5.63
CA VAL A 355 -28.49 19.04 -6.76
C VAL A 355 -29.33 17.89 -6.19
N PRO A 356 -30.65 17.87 -6.42
CA PRO A 356 -31.51 16.80 -5.91
C PRO A 356 -31.08 15.45 -6.52
N VAL A 357 -31.14 14.38 -5.72
CA VAL A 357 -30.87 13.03 -6.23
C VAL A 357 -31.97 12.66 -7.23
N PRO A 358 -31.64 12.08 -8.40
CA PRO A 358 -32.63 11.60 -9.34
C PRO A 358 -33.59 10.62 -8.66
N SER A 359 -34.88 10.80 -8.90
CA SER A 359 -35.91 9.93 -8.37
C SER A 359 -35.72 8.50 -8.89
N VAL A 360 -36.16 7.51 -8.10
CA VAL A 360 -36.20 6.09 -8.51
C VAL A 360 -36.96 5.93 -9.84
N THR A 361 -37.97 6.79 -10.09
CA THR A 361 -38.72 6.86 -11.34
C THR A 361 -37.88 7.32 -12.54
N GLU A 362 -37.03 8.34 -12.38
CA GLU A 362 -36.13 8.82 -13.45
C GLU A 362 -35.06 7.79 -13.79
N ILE A 363 -34.49 7.13 -12.77
CA ILE A 363 -33.51 6.06 -12.93
C ILE A 363 -34.12 4.87 -13.67
N ARG A 364 -35.35 4.46 -13.31
CA ARG A 364 -36.09 3.40 -14.01
C ARG A 364 -36.44 3.77 -15.45
N ALA A 365 -36.80 5.02 -15.71
CA ALA A 365 -37.04 5.50 -17.06
C ALA A 365 -35.76 5.43 -17.92
N SER A 366 -34.60 5.77 -17.33
CA SER A 366 -33.29 5.62 -17.98
C SER A 366 -32.95 4.15 -18.27
N LEU A 367 -33.15 3.26 -17.29
CA LEU A 367 -32.94 1.81 -17.46
C LEU A 367 -33.83 1.24 -18.58
N ALA A 368 -35.13 1.59 -18.60
CA ALA A 368 -36.05 1.17 -19.64
C ALA A 368 -35.66 1.72 -21.03
N GLY A 369 -35.12 2.94 -21.10
CA GLY A 369 -34.59 3.53 -22.32
C GLY A 369 -33.40 2.75 -22.88
N ILE A 370 -32.43 2.43 -22.02
CA ILE A 370 -31.23 1.64 -22.39
C ILE A 370 -31.64 0.25 -22.88
N GLN A 371 -32.56 -0.43 -22.18
CA GLN A 371 -33.07 -1.74 -22.58
C GLN A 371 -33.74 -1.73 -23.96
N LYS A 372 -34.53 -0.68 -24.26
CA LYS A 372 -35.17 -0.53 -25.56
C LYS A 372 -34.16 -0.30 -26.69
N GLN A 373 -33.10 0.46 -26.44
CA GLN A 373 -32.02 0.68 -27.40
C GLN A 373 -31.24 -0.62 -27.66
N LEU A 374 -30.90 -1.37 -26.60
CA LEU A 374 -30.27 -2.70 -26.68
C LEU A 374 -31.09 -3.69 -27.52
N GLN A 375 -32.42 -3.72 -27.33
CA GLN A 375 -33.30 -4.56 -28.13
C GLN A 375 -33.30 -4.19 -29.62
N SER A 376 -33.24 -2.90 -29.95
CA SER A 376 -33.16 -2.45 -31.35
C SER A 376 -31.87 -2.94 -32.02
N VAL A 377 -30.73 -2.78 -31.35
CA VAL A 377 -29.41 -3.22 -31.87
C VAL A 377 -29.37 -4.74 -32.06
N ARG A 378 -29.89 -5.51 -31.09
CA ARG A 378 -29.99 -6.97 -31.21
C ARG A 378 -30.91 -7.45 -32.35
N ARG A 379 -31.93 -6.66 -32.69
CA ARG A 379 -32.86 -6.98 -33.79
C ARG A 379 -32.23 -6.77 -35.17
N ASP A 380 -31.32 -5.81 -35.30
CA ASP A 380 -30.68 -5.48 -36.58
C ASP A 380 -29.43 -6.33 -36.86
N ALA A 381 -28.80 -6.91 -35.83
CA ALA A 381 -27.62 -7.76 -35.98
C ALA A 381 -27.79 -8.95 -36.96
N PRO A 382 -28.89 -9.73 -36.93
CA PRO A 382 -29.10 -10.82 -37.89
C PRO A 382 -29.21 -10.35 -39.35
N ARG A 383 -29.79 -9.16 -39.58
CA ARG A 383 -29.96 -8.58 -40.93
C ARG A 383 -28.61 -8.14 -41.51
N LEU A 384 -27.74 -7.62 -40.66
CA LEU A 384 -26.35 -7.26 -41.03
C LEU A 384 -25.53 -8.51 -41.35
N GLN A 385 -25.67 -9.59 -40.56
CA GLN A 385 -25.02 -10.87 -40.83
C GLN A 385 -25.49 -11.49 -42.16
N GLU A 386 -26.80 -11.45 -42.44
CA GLU A 386 -27.35 -11.95 -43.71
C GLU A 386 -26.82 -11.17 -44.91
N ARG A 387 -26.76 -9.83 -44.81
CA ARG A 387 -26.19 -8.98 -45.86
C ARG A 387 -24.69 -9.22 -46.05
N MET A 388 -23.95 -9.44 -44.97
CA MET A 388 -22.53 -9.77 -45.02
C MET A 388 -22.30 -11.09 -45.74
N ALA A 389 -23.06 -12.13 -45.41
CA ALA A 389 -23.01 -13.43 -46.11
C ALA A 389 -23.32 -13.30 -47.61
N ALA A 390 -24.31 -12.46 -47.98
CA ALA A 390 -24.64 -12.19 -49.38
C ALA A 390 -23.50 -11.48 -50.14
N LEU A 391 -22.85 -10.49 -49.51
CA LEU A 391 -21.69 -9.80 -50.09
C LEU A 391 -20.48 -10.72 -50.23
N GLU A 392 -20.22 -11.60 -49.27
CA GLU A 392 -19.14 -12.59 -49.36
C GLU A 392 -19.38 -13.61 -50.47
N ALA A 393 -20.63 -14.06 -50.66
CA ALA A 393 -21.00 -14.92 -51.76
C ALA A 393 -20.78 -14.23 -53.12
N ARG A 394 -21.17 -12.95 -53.23
CA ARG A 394 -20.94 -12.15 -54.44
C ARG A 394 -19.44 -11.94 -54.70
N ARG A 395 -18.66 -11.66 -53.66
CA ARG A 395 -17.19 -11.55 -53.71
C ARG A 395 -16.58 -12.83 -54.28
N ALA A 396 -17.05 -13.99 -53.85
CA ALA A 396 -16.57 -15.28 -54.34
C ALA A 396 -16.85 -15.47 -55.84
N VAL A 397 -18.06 -15.12 -56.31
CA VAL A 397 -18.44 -15.22 -57.72
C VAL A 397 -17.59 -14.28 -58.60
N VAL A 398 -17.46 -13.01 -58.23
CA VAL A 398 -16.67 -12.02 -58.98
C VAL A 398 -15.19 -12.41 -58.99
N SER A 399 -14.67 -12.95 -57.89
CA SER A 399 -13.30 -13.45 -57.81
C SER A 399 -13.04 -14.62 -58.76
N GLU A 400 -14.00 -15.53 -58.92
CA GLU A 400 -13.87 -16.65 -59.85
C GLU A 400 -13.93 -16.20 -61.31
N GLN A 401 -14.81 -15.24 -61.64
CA GLN A 401 -14.83 -14.60 -62.96
C GLN A 401 -13.51 -13.90 -63.27
N LEU A 402 -12.93 -13.21 -62.28
CA LEU A 402 -11.64 -12.53 -62.42
C LEU A 402 -10.51 -13.53 -62.69
N ARG A 403 -10.48 -14.67 -61.99
CA ARG A 403 -9.53 -15.76 -62.25
C ARG A 403 -9.64 -16.29 -63.68
N GLY A 404 -10.86 -16.51 -64.16
CA GLY A 404 -11.11 -16.97 -65.53
C GLY A 404 -10.56 -15.99 -66.57
N VAL A 405 -10.87 -14.69 -66.44
CA VAL A 405 -10.36 -13.65 -67.35
C VAL A 405 -8.84 -13.53 -67.27
N GLN A 406 -8.25 -13.59 -66.07
CA GLN A 406 -6.81 -13.56 -65.88
C GLN A 406 -6.10 -14.75 -66.52
N ALA A 407 -6.68 -15.95 -66.45
CA ALA A 407 -6.15 -17.13 -67.13
C ALA A 407 -6.15 -16.97 -68.66
N SER A 408 -7.23 -16.42 -69.23
CA SER A 408 -7.31 -16.12 -70.67
C SER A 408 -6.30 -15.06 -71.12
N ILE A 409 -6.07 -14.03 -70.31
CA ILE A 409 -5.04 -13.01 -70.56
C ILE A 409 -3.63 -13.64 -70.48
N ALA A 410 -3.36 -14.46 -69.46
CA ALA A 410 -2.07 -15.10 -69.27
C ALA A 410 -1.70 -16.06 -70.42
N GLN A 411 -2.67 -16.81 -70.95
CA GLN A 411 -2.47 -17.66 -72.13
C GLN A 411 -2.04 -16.84 -73.36
N ARG A 412 -2.74 -15.75 -73.66
CA ARG A 412 -2.43 -14.87 -74.80
C ARG A 412 -1.09 -14.14 -74.64
N ILE A 413 -0.73 -13.79 -73.42
CA ILE A 413 0.58 -13.21 -73.11
C ILE A 413 1.70 -14.26 -73.25
N GLN A 414 1.45 -15.53 -72.89
CA GLN A 414 2.43 -16.59 -73.10
C GLN A 414 2.77 -16.80 -74.58
N GLU A 415 1.83 -16.58 -75.50
CA GLU A 415 2.04 -16.73 -76.93
C GLU A 415 2.91 -15.60 -77.55
N ASN A 416 3.26 -14.54 -76.78
CA ASN A 416 4.00 -13.39 -77.28
C ASN A 416 5.09 -12.91 -76.31
N GLU A 417 6.36 -13.06 -76.71
CA GLU A 417 7.53 -12.77 -75.87
C GLU A 417 7.65 -11.28 -75.45
N ARG A 418 7.18 -10.34 -76.29
CA ARG A 418 7.15 -8.90 -75.94
C ARG A 418 6.08 -8.60 -74.87
N LEU A 419 4.94 -9.29 -74.92
CA LEU A 419 3.90 -9.17 -73.89
C LEU A 419 4.34 -9.78 -72.55
N ARG A 420 5.14 -10.85 -72.55
CA ARG A 420 5.71 -11.43 -71.31
C ARG A 420 6.61 -10.44 -70.59
N ALA A 421 7.46 -9.72 -71.32
CA ALA A 421 8.33 -8.69 -70.74
C ALA A 421 7.53 -7.53 -70.12
N ALA A 422 6.48 -7.07 -70.81
CA ALA A 422 5.57 -6.03 -70.29
C ALA A 422 4.77 -6.50 -69.07
N GLN A 423 4.32 -7.76 -69.05
CA GLN A 423 3.62 -8.36 -67.91
C GLN A 423 4.52 -8.48 -66.68
N ASN A 424 5.77 -8.93 -66.84
CA ASN A 424 6.70 -9.05 -65.72
C ASN A 424 6.98 -7.69 -65.06
N GLN A 425 7.15 -6.63 -65.88
CA GLN A 425 7.33 -5.28 -65.38
C GLN A 425 6.08 -4.77 -64.64
N PHE A 426 4.89 -5.06 -65.18
CA PHE A 426 3.62 -4.69 -64.55
C PHE A 426 3.39 -5.41 -63.21
N VAL A 427 3.73 -6.70 -63.11
CA VAL A 427 3.61 -7.49 -61.88
C VAL A 427 4.54 -6.94 -60.79
N GLU A 428 5.76 -6.55 -61.16
CA GLU A 428 6.69 -5.89 -60.24
C GLU A 428 6.11 -4.56 -59.73
N GLN A 429 5.60 -3.71 -60.64
CA GLN A 429 4.96 -2.44 -60.31
C GLN A 429 3.75 -2.61 -59.39
N ALA A 430 2.87 -3.58 -59.66
CA ALA A 430 1.69 -3.86 -58.84
C ALA A 430 2.07 -4.34 -57.42
N ARG A 431 3.12 -5.17 -57.29
CA ARG A 431 3.62 -5.62 -55.98
C ARG A 431 4.15 -4.47 -55.13
N VAL A 432 4.90 -3.55 -55.75
CA VAL A 432 5.44 -2.37 -55.07
C VAL A 432 4.32 -1.41 -54.68
N ALA A 433 3.38 -1.13 -55.60
CA ALA A 433 2.21 -0.29 -55.32
C ALA A 433 1.34 -0.86 -54.17
N GLY A 434 1.14 -2.17 -54.11
CA GLY A 434 0.39 -2.82 -53.02
C GLY A 434 1.07 -2.69 -51.64
N ARG A 435 2.40 -2.79 -51.58
CA ARG A 435 3.15 -2.54 -50.33
C ARG A 435 3.11 -1.07 -49.89
N ILE A 436 3.07 -0.16 -50.85
CA ILE A 436 2.91 1.27 -50.60
C ILE A 436 1.51 1.58 -50.05
N ALA A 437 0.46 1.00 -50.64
CA ALA A 437 -0.91 1.12 -50.14
C ALA A 437 -1.03 0.62 -48.69
N TYR A 438 -0.50 -0.58 -48.41
CA TYR A 438 -0.48 -1.15 -47.05
C TYR A 438 0.29 -0.27 -46.05
N TYR A 439 1.41 0.33 -46.45
CA TYR A 439 2.16 1.24 -45.58
C TYR A 439 1.36 2.52 -45.29
N LEU A 440 0.67 3.09 -46.28
CA LEU A 440 -0.13 4.32 -46.12
C LEU A 440 -1.35 4.09 -45.22
N GLU A 441 -2.02 2.95 -45.34
CA GLU A 441 -3.12 2.55 -44.45
C GLU A 441 -2.69 2.44 -42.97
N ASN A 442 -1.48 1.92 -42.73
CA ASN A 442 -0.93 1.77 -41.37
C ASN A 442 -0.21 3.03 -40.84
N ALA A 443 0.18 3.97 -41.70
CA ALA A 443 0.87 5.19 -41.31
C ALA A 443 -0.08 6.29 -40.80
N ASP A 444 -1.33 6.33 -41.28
CA ASP A 444 -2.33 7.31 -40.82
C ASP A 444 -2.79 7.04 -39.36
N THR A 445 -2.59 5.82 -38.83
CA THR A 445 -2.82 5.48 -37.41
C THR A 445 -1.72 5.96 -36.44
N THR A 446 -0.60 6.48 -36.94
CA THR A 446 0.62 6.78 -36.14
C THR A 446 0.93 8.27 -36.03
N ALA A 447 -0.02 9.14 -36.39
CA ALA A 447 0.12 10.58 -36.14
C ALA A 447 0.16 10.83 -34.62
N PRO A 448 1.19 11.51 -34.08
CA PRO A 448 1.35 11.67 -32.65
C PRO A 448 0.29 12.63 -32.11
N THR A 449 -0.71 12.09 -31.40
CA THR A 449 -1.60 12.85 -30.51
C THR A 449 -0.74 13.41 -29.38
N SER A 450 -0.17 14.60 -29.59
CA SER A 450 1.04 15.13 -28.94
C SER A 450 0.85 15.70 -27.51
N GLN A 451 0.01 15.07 -26.69
CA GLN A 451 -0.19 15.52 -25.30
C GLN A 451 0.92 15.05 -24.33
N LEU A 452 1.64 13.96 -24.65
CA LEU A 452 2.68 13.38 -23.78
C LEU A 452 3.77 14.38 -23.33
N PRO A 453 4.39 15.21 -24.21
CA PRO A 453 5.41 16.16 -23.78
C PRO A 453 4.87 17.22 -22.82
N SER A 454 3.59 17.61 -22.97
CA SER A 454 2.95 18.59 -22.09
C SER A 454 2.66 18.01 -20.70
N GLN A 455 2.21 16.75 -20.63
CA GLN A 455 1.97 16.05 -19.37
C GLN A 455 3.27 15.79 -18.60
N ILE A 456 4.35 15.42 -19.30
CA ILE A 456 5.69 15.26 -18.70
C ILE A 456 6.18 16.57 -18.09
N ARG A 457 6.02 17.71 -18.80
CA ARG A 457 6.38 19.02 -18.25
C ARG A 457 5.56 19.39 -17.01
N ALA A 458 4.25 19.12 -17.03
CA ALA A 458 3.37 19.39 -15.90
C ALA A 458 3.77 18.56 -14.66
N LEU A 459 4.03 17.26 -14.82
CA LEU A 459 4.47 16.39 -13.73
C LEU A 459 5.83 16.81 -13.16
N ARG A 460 6.78 17.24 -14.00
CA ARG A 460 8.08 17.75 -13.53
C ARG A 460 7.91 19.02 -12.68
N ALA A 461 7.05 19.94 -13.11
CA ALA A 461 6.74 21.16 -12.35
C ALA A 461 6.02 20.83 -11.02
N GLU A 462 5.08 19.87 -11.02
CA GLU A 462 4.44 19.38 -9.79
C GLU A 462 5.47 18.79 -8.83
N MET A 463 6.39 17.94 -9.32
CA MET A 463 7.44 17.35 -8.50
C MET A 463 8.37 18.41 -7.89
N GLU A 464 8.73 19.45 -8.65
CA GLU A 464 9.58 20.54 -8.16
C GLU A 464 8.87 21.35 -7.05
N ALA A 465 7.57 21.65 -7.23
CA ALA A 465 6.79 22.32 -6.20
C ALA A 465 6.62 21.45 -4.93
N LEU A 466 6.38 20.15 -5.09
CA LEU A 466 6.29 19.21 -3.96
C LEU A 466 7.65 19.07 -3.25
N GLN A 467 8.75 19.09 -3.99
CA GLN A 467 10.10 19.04 -3.40
C GLN A 467 10.45 20.32 -2.64
N GLN A 468 10.01 21.49 -3.11
CA GLN A 468 10.15 22.75 -2.37
C GLN A 468 9.26 22.78 -1.11
N ALA A 469 8.06 22.18 -1.17
CA ALA A 469 7.18 22.04 -0.01
C ALA A 469 7.72 21.04 1.03
N LEU A 470 8.48 20.04 0.58
CA LEU A 470 9.30 19.17 1.43
C LEU A 470 10.57 19.91 1.86
N ASP A 471 10.42 21.00 2.61
CA ASP A 471 11.55 21.71 3.22
C ASP A 471 12.17 20.81 4.30
N ALA A 472 13.18 20.03 3.90
CA ALA A 472 13.89 19.11 4.77
C ALA A 472 14.51 19.82 5.99
N ASN A 473 14.85 21.11 5.86
CA ASN A 473 15.44 21.90 6.93
C ASN A 473 14.46 22.11 8.09
N ALA A 474 13.19 22.40 7.80
CA ALA A 474 12.18 22.64 8.84
C ALA A 474 11.87 21.36 9.66
N ALA A 475 11.80 20.19 9.00
CA ALA A 475 11.61 18.91 9.69
C ALA A 475 12.84 18.53 10.54
N GLU A 476 14.04 18.76 10.02
CA GLU A 476 15.30 18.52 10.72
C GLU A 476 15.47 19.43 11.94
N GLU A 477 15.09 20.70 11.85
CA GLU A 477 15.08 21.65 12.97
C GLU A 477 14.11 21.21 14.08
N ARG A 478 12.90 20.75 13.71
CA ARG A 478 11.92 20.23 14.68
C ARG A 478 12.39 18.94 15.34
N LEU A 479 13.06 18.07 14.59
CA LEU A 479 13.67 16.84 15.11
C LEU A 479 14.77 17.17 16.11
N THR A 480 15.68 18.08 15.73
CA THR A 480 16.76 18.57 16.60
C THR A 480 16.18 19.16 17.88
N THR A 481 15.13 19.99 17.77
CA THR A 481 14.42 20.54 18.92
C THR A 481 13.82 19.45 19.80
N ALA A 482 13.21 18.42 19.20
CA ALA A 482 12.63 17.30 19.93
C ALA A 482 13.71 16.50 20.69
N LEU A 483 14.83 16.22 20.05
CA LEU A 483 15.97 15.51 20.64
C LEU A 483 16.59 16.31 21.80
N ASN A 484 16.75 17.62 21.65
CA ASN A 484 17.26 18.50 22.71
C ASN A 484 16.34 18.50 23.95
N LEU A 485 15.03 18.50 23.72
CA LEU A 485 14.05 18.43 24.81
C LEU A 485 14.10 17.08 25.54
N VAL A 486 14.20 15.97 24.79
CA VAL A 486 14.39 14.63 25.36
C VAL A 486 15.71 14.54 26.10
N GLY A 487 16.81 15.05 25.55
CA GLY A 487 18.12 15.05 26.18
C GLY A 487 18.13 15.83 27.50
N ARG A 488 17.44 16.96 27.56
CA ARG A 488 17.28 17.74 28.81
C ARG A 488 16.53 16.96 29.89
N ASP A 489 15.38 16.37 29.55
CA ASP A 489 14.59 15.58 30.51
C ASP A 489 15.35 14.29 30.91
N LEU A 490 16.09 13.69 29.98
CA LEU A 490 16.94 12.50 30.20
C LEU A 490 18.07 12.81 31.18
N THR A 491 18.75 13.93 31.00
CA THR A 491 19.80 14.41 31.91
C THR A 491 19.23 14.64 33.32
N ALA A 492 18.06 15.26 33.42
CA ALA A 492 17.41 15.50 34.71
C ALA A 492 17.04 14.19 35.42
N PHE A 493 16.43 13.23 34.72
CA PHE A 493 16.07 11.94 35.30
C PHE A 493 17.30 11.09 35.66
N ALA A 494 18.35 11.09 34.84
CA ALA A 494 19.59 10.40 35.14
C ALA A 494 20.32 11.00 36.37
N THR A 495 20.29 12.33 36.51
CA THR A 495 20.81 13.04 37.69
C THR A 495 20.00 12.68 38.94
N ASP A 496 18.67 12.67 38.86
CA ASP A 496 17.79 12.31 39.98
C ASP A 496 17.97 10.87 40.46
N LEU A 497 18.27 9.95 39.53
CA LEU A 497 18.62 8.56 39.84
C LEU A 497 20.05 8.40 40.38
N GLY A 498 20.90 9.42 40.22
CA GLY A 498 22.31 9.36 40.63
C GLY A 498 23.15 8.44 39.74
N LEU A 499 22.84 8.34 38.45
CA LEU A 499 23.55 7.46 37.52
C LEU A 499 24.98 7.94 37.26
N GLU A 500 25.89 7.01 37.01
CA GLU A 500 27.24 7.35 36.57
C GLU A 500 27.18 8.08 35.24
N HIS A 501 27.89 9.21 35.13
CA HIS A 501 27.81 10.15 34.02
C HIS A 501 26.46 10.86 33.84
N GLY A 502 25.48 10.68 34.74
CA GLY A 502 24.17 11.30 34.66
C GLY A 502 24.19 12.84 34.77
N ASN A 503 25.26 13.40 35.33
CA ASN A 503 25.50 14.85 35.44
C ASN A 503 26.02 15.48 34.13
N HIS A 504 26.43 14.68 33.14
CA HIS A 504 26.85 15.18 31.84
C HIS A 504 25.62 15.38 30.92
N PRO A 505 25.70 16.25 29.89
CA PRO A 505 24.66 16.34 28.88
C PRO A 505 24.41 14.99 28.21
N LEU A 506 23.19 14.48 28.34
CA LEU A 506 22.74 13.25 27.71
C LEU A 506 21.91 13.56 26.47
N ARG A 507 22.02 12.71 25.46
CA ARG A 507 21.20 12.78 24.25
C ARG A 507 20.84 11.41 23.72
N LEU A 508 19.72 11.36 23.00
CA LEU A 508 19.32 10.19 22.25
C LEU A 508 20.03 10.18 20.89
N ASP A 509 20.76 9.12 20.60
CA ASP A 509 21.38 8.89 19.29
C ASP A 509 20.44 8.13 18.37
N LEU A 510 19.81 8.83 17.42
CA LEU A 510 18.92 8.22 16.43
C LEU A 510 19.65 7.23 15.50
N LYS A 511 20.95 7.40 15.27
CA LYS A 511 21.69 6.52 14.36
C LYS A 511 21.82 5.12 14.93
N ASN A 512 22.19 5.03 16.20
CA ASN A 512 22.41 3.78 16.91
C ASN A 512 21.24 3.37 17.81
N LEU A 513 20.21 4.21 17.93
CA LEU A 513 19.04 4.00 18.79
C LEU A 513 19.44 3.68 20.24
N SER A 514 20.25 4.57 20.83
CA SER A 514 20.79 4.40 22.18
C SER A 514 21.06 5.76 22.84
N VAL A 515 21.49 5.75 24.09
CA VAL A 515 21.86 6.95 24.85
C VAL A 515 23.36 7.21 24.73
N ILE A 516 23.72 8.49 24.60
CA ILE A 516 25.09 8.98 24.62
C ILE A 516 25.21 10.07 25.69
N ALA A 517 26.32 10.05 26.43
CA ALA A 517 26.74 11.13 27.32
C ALA A 517 27.89 11.87 26.65
N ASP A 518 27.76 13.18 26.50
CA ASP A 518 28.83 14.02 25.96
C ASP A 518 29.73 14.47 27.12
N THR A 519 30.95 13.90 27.22
CA THR A 519 31.96 14.25 28.25
C THR A 519 33.09 15.09 27.65
N ASP A 520 33.96 15.63 28.50
CA ASP A 520 35.13 16.40 28.07
C ASP A 520 36.12 15.57 27.23
N ASP A 521 36.14 14.25 27.44
CA ASP A 521 36.98 13.29 26.70
C ASP A 521 36.31 12.75 25.43
N GLY A 522 35.05 13.15 25.17
CA GLY A 522 34.26 12.76 24.00
C GLY A 522 32.96 12.01 24.33
N PRO A 523 32.20 11.59 23.30
CA PRO A 523 30.93 10.92 23.52
C PRO A 523 31.13 9.49 24.05
N LEU A 524 30.51 9.19 25.19
CA LEU A 524 30.41 7.85 25.74
C LEU A 524 29.10 7.20 25.31
N SER A 525 29.17 5.99 24.77
CA SER A 525 27.97 5.18 24.49
C SER A 525 27.48 4.47 25.75
N LEU A 526 26.20 4.08 25.78
CA LEU A 526 25.62 3.29 26.87
C LEU A 526 26.46 2.04 27.24
N ALA A 527 27.05 1.38 26.25
CA ALA A 527 27.91 0.21 26.46
C ALA A 527 29.21 0.51 27.22
N GLN A 528 29.65 1.77 27.24
CA GLN A 528 30.86 2.25 27.92
C GLN A 528 30.55 2.83 29.31
N MET A 529 29.29 3.20 29.58
CA MET A 529 28.82 3.69 30.88
C MET A 529 28.38 2.52 31.78
N GLY A 530 29.23 1.50 32.03
CA GLY A 530 28.88 0.41 32.96
C GLY A 530 28.35 0.94 34.30
N SER A 531 27.67 0.23 35.21
CA SER A 531 27.30 -1.17 35.40
C SER A 531 25.91 -1.53 34.83
N GLY A 532 25.43 -2.75 35.08
CA GLY A 532 24.06 -3.15 34.73
C GLY A 532 22.98 -2.27 35.35
N GLU A 533 23.28 -1.71 36.52
CA GLU A 533 22.42 -0.77 37.25
C GLU A 533 22.28 0.56 36.49
N ASN A 534 23.38 1.09 35.96
CA ASN A 534 23.35 2.27 35.10
C ASN A 534 22.53 2.01 33.84
N TRP A 535 22.65 0.84 33.21
CA TRP A 535 21.88 0.54 32.00
C TRP A 535 20.37 0.62 32.25
N VAL A 536 19.88 -0.03 33.32
CA VAL A 536 18.46 0.07 33.70
C VAL A 536 18.06 1.51 33.95
N GLY A 537 18.85 2.25 34.73
CA GLY A 537 18.58 3.66 35.01
C GLY A 537 18.45 4.50 33.74
N TYR A 538 19.37 4.33 32.78
CA TYR A 538 19.34 5.02 31.51
C TYR A 538 18.15 4.62 30.62
N HIS A 539 17.76 3.34 30.63
CA HIS A 539 16.57 2.88 29.93
C HIS A 539 15.31 3.54 30.48
N VAL A 540 15.15 3.54 31.80
CA VAL A 540 14.01 4.18 32.48
C VAL A 540 14.02 5.67 32.18
N ALA A 541 15.12 6.36 32.41
CA ALA A 541 15.24 7.79 32.16
C ALA A 541 14.92 8.16 30.69
N ALA A 542 15.38 7.37 29.72
CA ALA A 542 15.12 7.61 28.31
C ALA A 542 13.64 7.40 27.95
N HIS A 543 13.01 6.32 28.41
CA HIS A 543 11.59 6.07 28.16
C HIS A 543 10.71 7.13 28.82
N LEU A 544 10.99 7.51 30.07
CA LEU A 544 10.26 8.59 30.74
C LEU A 544 10.40 9.92 29.98
N SER A 545 11.59 10.23 29.47
CA SER A 545 11.84 11.46 28.69
C SER A 545 11.07 11.47 27.37
N LEU A 546 11.07 10.34 26.66
CA LEU A 546 10.32 10.16 25.42
C LEU A 546 8.82 10.28 25.67
N HIS A 547 8.29 9.54 26.66
CA HIS A 547 6.88 9.61 27.03
C HIS A 547 6.50 11.03 27.44
N LYS A 548 7.29 11.72 28.26
CA LYS A 548 7.03 13.13 28.62
C LYS A 548 6.92 14.03 27.39
N LEU A 549 7.79 13.86 26.38
CA LEU A 549 7.69 14.58 25.11
C LEU A 549 6.41 14.20 24.34
N PHE A 550 6.13 12.90 24.20
CA PHE A 550 4.96 12.39 23.48
C PHE A 550 3.67 12.94 24.07
N ARG A 551 3.56 12.93 25.40
CA ARG A 551 2.43 13.48 26.16
C ARG A 551 2.32 14.98 25.95
N ARG A 552 3.41 15.74 26.13
CA ARG A 552 3.43 17.21 25.94
C ARG A 552 3.03 17.63 24.52
N ARG A 553 3.37 16.83 23.51
CA ARG A 553 3.05 17.09 22.10
C ARG A 553 1.78 16.39 21.60
N ASN A 554 0.98 15.78 22.49
CA ASN A 554 -0.23 15.03 22.15
C ASN A 554 -0.04 14.02 21.01
N ARG A 555 1.06 13.27 21.06
CA ARG A 555 1.44 12.33 20.00
C ARG A 555 0.64 11.01 20.11
N PRO A 556 0.37 10.34 18.97
CA PRO A 556 -0.54 9.20 18.90
C PRO A 556 0.14 7.90 19.36
N LEU A 557 0.47 7.81 20.64
CA LEU A 557 0.97 6.59 21.30
C LEU A 557 0.06 6.23 22.47
N PRO A 558 0.05 4.95 22.89
CA PRO A 558 -0.56 4.54 24.15
C PRO A 558 -0.05 5.36 25.33
N ARG A 559 -0.93 5.58 26.30
CA ARG A 559 -0.67 6.29 27.56
C ARG A 559 -0.22 5.33 28.67
N PHE A 560 0.48 4.26 28.29
CA PHE A 560 1.05 3.33 29.23
C PHE A 560 2.51 2.99 28.91
N LEU A 561 3.26 2.65 29.95
CA LEU A 561 4.61 2.08 29.88
C LEU A 561 4.68 0.85 30.80
N MET A 562 5.05 -0.30 30.25
CA MET A 562 5.26 -1.54 30.99
C MET A 562 6.75 -1.81 31.15
N LEU A 563 7.20 -2.00 32.39
CA LEU A 563 8.58 -2.32 32.74
C LEU A 563 8.63 -3.67 33.45
N ASP A 564 9.37 -4.63 32.90
CA ASP A 564 9.57 -5.94 33.51
C ASP A 564 10.91 -6.01 34.23
N GLN A 565 10.85 -6.22 35.55
CA GLN A 565 11.96 -6.33 36.50
C GLN A 565 13.00 -5.18 36.43
N PRO A 566 12.58 -3.90 36.44
CA PRO A 566 13.51 -2.79 36.42
C PRO A 566 14.43 -2.76 37.65
N SER A 567 14.09 -3.40 38.78
CA SER A 567 15.00 -3.42 39.93
C SER A 567 16.07 -4.51 39.86
N GLN A 568 16.05 -5.43 38.88
CA GLN A 568 16.86 -6.66 38.90
C GLN A 568 18.37 -6.39 39.07
N ALA A 569 18.87 -5.30 38.50
CA ALA A 569 20.28 -4.95 38.58
C ALA A 569 20.74 -4.70 40.04
N HIS A 570 19.86 -4.13 40.87
CA HIS A 570 20.09 -3.87 42.30
C HIS A 570 19.51 -4.96 43.21
N TYR A 571 18.49 -5.67 42.74
CA TYR A 571 17.75 -6.70 43.48
C TYR A 571 17.58 -7.97 42.64
N PRO A 572 18.64 -8.79 42.48
CA PRO A 572 18.53 -10.03 41.74
C PRO A 572 17.63 -11.04 42.49
N PRO A 573 16.86 -11.88 41.77
CA PRO A 573 15.91 -12.83 42.38
C PRO A 573 16.51 -13.78 43.42
N ASP A 574 17.80 -14.10 43.31
CA ASP A 574 18.49 -15.00 44.25
C ASP A 574 18.68 -14.38 45.65
N ARG A 575 18.51 -13.05 45.77
CA ARG A 575 18.57 -12.31 47.04
C ARG A 575 17.18 -12.02 47.63
N ASP A 576 16.10 -12.55 47.03
CA ASP A 576 14.71 -12.32 47.44
C ASP A 576 14.41 -12.96 48.81
N GLN A 577 14.40 -12.13 49.87
CA GLN A 577 13.94 -12.49 51.20
C GLN A 577 12.49 -12.01 51.42
N ASN A 578 11.56 -12.60 50.66
CA ASN A 578 10.13 -12.22 50.64
C ASN A 578 9.83 -10.82 50.08
N GLY A 579 10.66 -10.30 49.17
CA GLY A 579 10.49 -9.03 48.48
C GLY A 579 11.03 -7.82 49.23
N LEU A 580 11.44 -8.02 50.48
CA LEU A 580 11.98 -6.96 51.30
C LEU A 580 13.41 -6.62 50.84
N ILE A 581 13.67 -5.32 50.75
CA ILE A 581 14.97 -4.79 50.35
C ILE A 581 15.94 -4.66 51.54
N GLU A 582 15.47 -4.79 52.79
CA GLU A 582 16.26 -4.60 54.03
C GLU A 582 17.51 -5.51 54.13
N GLY A 583 17.57 -6.58 53.34
CA GLY A 583 18.72 -7.49 53.25
C GLY A 583 19.78 -7.12 52.20
N LEU A 584 19.61 -6.02 51.47
CA LEU A 584 20.57 -5.51 50.47
C LEU A 584 21.56 -4.53 51.08
N ALA A 585 22.64 -4.23 50.35
CA ALA A 585 23.51 -3.11 50.68
C ALA A 585 22.72 -1.79 50.66
N ASP A 586 23.07 -0.84 51.52
CA ASP A 586 22.34 0.43 51.66
C ASP A 586 22.24 1.18 50.32
N ASP A 587 23.29 1.16 49.51
CA ASP A 587 23.31 1.78 48.18
C ASP A 587 22.29 1.15 47.21
N ASP A 588 22.17 -0.19 47.21
CA ASP A 588 21.20 -0.93 46.38
C ASP A 588 19.75 -0.61 46.83
N GLN A 589 19.52 -0.54 48.14
CA GLN A 589 18.23 -0.16 48.70
C GLN A 589 17.83 1.26 48.29
N GLU A 590 18.77 2.19 48.38
CA GLU A 590 18.57 3.58 47.99
C GLU A 590 18.28 3.71 46.49
N ALA A 591 19.01 2.98 45.64
CA ALA A 591 18.80 2.99 44.20
C ALA A 591 17.41 2.48 43.80
N VAL A 592 16.96 1.34 44.35
CA VAL A 592 15.61 0.81 44.14
C VAL A 592 14.56 1.82 44.60
N ARG A 593 14.75 2.43 45.77
CA ARG A 593 13.83 3.43 46.31
C ARG A 593 13.76 4.68 45.42
N LYS A 594 14.89 5.17 44.92
CA LYS A 594 14.95 6.32 43.98
C LYS A 594 14.22 6.01 42.67
N LEU A 595 14.45 4.81 42.12
CA LEU A 595 13.80 4.34 40.90
C LEU A 595 12.27 4.36 41.02
N PHE A 596 11.70 3.69 42.01
CA PHE A 596 10.24 3.64 42.16
C PHE A 596 9.63 4.99 42.53
N LYS A 597 10.35 5.83 43.31
CA LYS A 597 9.91 7.21 43.57
C LYS A 597 9.89 8.05 42.31
N LEU A 598 10.89 7.90 41.43
CA LEU A 598 10.90 8.58 40.13
C LEU A 598 9.69 8.18 39.30
N LEU A 599 9.37 6.87 39.22
CA LEU A 599 8.21 6.38 38.49
C LEU A 599 6.90 6.93 39.05
N HIS A 600 6.73 6.92 40.38
CA HIS A 600 5.54 7.48 41.04
C HIS A 600 5.39 8.97 40.78
N ARG A 601 6.46 9.74 41.01
CA ARG A 601 6.48 11.18 40.73
C ARG A 601 6.19 11.47 39.27
N PHE A 602 6.69 10.65 38.35
CA PHE A 602 6.44 10.83 36.92
C PHE A 602 4.96 10.70 36.56
N THR A 603 4.24 9.72 37.15
CA THR A 603 2.79 9.57 36.93
C THR A 603 2.00 10.71 37.56
N ASP A 604 2.47 11.28 38.68
CA ASP A 604 1.86 12.48 39.27
C ASP A 604 2.08 13.74 38.40
N ASP A 605 3.30 13.91 37.88
CA ASP A 605 3.70 15.07 37.06
C ASP A 605 3.15 15.00 35.62
N THR A 606 2.77 13.81 35.15
CA THR A 606 2.29 13.57 33.79
C THR A 606 0.89 12.95 33.82
N PRO A 607 -0.17 13.77 33.92
CA PRO A 607 -1.54 13.29 34.00
C PRO A 607 -1.92 12.35 32.85
N ASP A 608 -2.77 11.40 33.18
CA ASP A 608 -3.22 10.30 32.31
C ASP A 608 -2.10 9.34 31.86
N MET A 609 -0.92 9.38 32.45
CA MET A 609 0.11 8.37 32.18
C MET A 609 -0.01 7.20 33.14
N GLN A 610 -0.04 5.99 32.61
CA GLN A 610 -0.02 4.76 33.39
C GLN A 610 1.38 4.12 33.30
N ILE A 611 1.93 3.69 34.43
CA ILE A 611 3.13 2.86 34.44
C ILE A 611 2.78 1.55 35.12
N ILE A 612 3.10 0.42 34.49
CA ILE A 612 2.89 -0.92 35.05
C ILE A 612 4.26 -1.57 35.23
N VAL A 613 4.60 -1.90 36.46
CA VAL A 613 5.88 -2.52 36.81
C VAL A 613 5.62 -3.93 37.32
N SER A 614 6.29 -4.91 36.72
CA SER A 614 6.34 -6.28 37.23
C SER A 614 7.67 -6.52 37.92
N ASP A 615 7.69 -6.77 39.23
CA ASP A 615 8.94 -6.86 39.98
C ASP A 615 8.84 -7.83 41.18
N HIS A 616 9.97 -8.10 41.83
CA HIS A 616 10.09 -8.82 43.09
C HIS A 616 10.05 -7.89 44.31
N VAL A 617 10.38 -6.61 44.13
CA VAL A 617 10.51 -5.64 45.22
C VAL A 617 9.16 -5.33 45.88
N GLU A 618 9.19 -5.20 47.21
CA GLU A 618 8.09 -4.74 48.04
C GLU A 618 8.63 -3.73 49.07
N LEU A 619 8.37 -2.43 48.84
CA LEU A 619 8.74 -1.38 49.81
C LEU A 619 7.64 -1.23 50.88
N LEU A 620 8.05 -0.89 52.09
CA LEU A 620 7.13 -0.74 53.22
C LEU A 620 6.44 0.64 53.27
N ASP A 621 6.84 1.59 52.41
CA ASP A 621 6.23 2.91 52.34
C ASP A 621 4.77 2.87 51.87
N GLU A 622 3.95 3.74 52.44
CA GLU A 622 2.52 3.84 52.13
C GLU A 622 2.26 4.11 50.64
N TRP A 623 2.96 5.07 50.03
CA TRP A 623 2.83 5.38 48.60
C TRP A 623 3.15 4.19 47.70
N PHE A 624 4.09 3.32 48.09
CA PHE A 624 4.42 2.14 47.32
C PHE A 624 3.34 1.08 47.46
N ARG A 625 2.85 0.85 48.69
CA ARG A 625 1.76 -0.10 48.95
C ARG A 625 0.47 0.31 48.23
N ASP A 626 0.17 1.59 48.18
CA ASP A 626 -0.98 2.12 47.44
C ASP A 626 -0.83 1.92 45.93
N ALA A 627 0.40 1.90 45.41
CA ALA A 627 0.69 1.59 44.01
C ALA A 627 0.67 0.08 43.69
N ILE A 628 0.63 -0.82 44.69
CA ILE A 628 0.52 -2.27 44.44
C ILE A 628 -0.86 -2.58 43.87
N ALA A 629 -0.89 -3.04 42.61
CA ALA A 629 -2.09 -3.54 41.95
C ALA A 629 -2.33 -5.02 42.32
N GLU A 630 -1.25 -5.79 42.41
CA GLU A 630 -1.30 -7.23 42.70
C GLU A 630 -0.07 -7.67 43.50
N ARG A 631 -0.28 -8.60 44.44
CA ARG A 631 0.76 -9.17 45.30
C ARG A 631 0.78 -10.70 45.18
N TRP A 632 1.66 -11.23 44.35
CA TRP A 632 1.78 -12.65 44.00
C TRP A 632 2.76 -13.38 44.92
N ARG A 633 2.32 -13.54 46.17
CA ARG A 633 2.97 -14.34 47.20
C ARG A 633 1.95 -15.34 47.75
N ASP A 634 2.39 -16.28 48.57
CA ASP A 634 1.51 -17.16 49.35
C ASP A 634 0.52 -17.98 48.49
N GLY A 635 0.98 -18.47 47.33
CA GLY A 635 0.19 -19.30 46.42
C GLY A 635 -0.58 -18.52 45.34
N ILE A 636 -0.51 -17.19 45.35
CA ILE A 636 -1.09 -16.33 44.31
C ILE A 636 -0.10 -16.20 43.15
N ALA A 637 -0.59 -16.44 41.93
CA ALA A 637 0.15 -16.31 40.67
C ALA A 637 -0.80 -15.92 39.52
N LEU A 638 -0.25 -15.68 38.33
CA LEU A 638 -1.04 -15.42 37.13
C LEU A 638 -1.95 -16.61 36.77
N ILE A 639 -1.42 -17.83 36.91
CA ILE A 639 -2.20 -19.07 36.78
C ILE A 639 -2.50 -19.57 38.20
N PRO A 640 -3.77 -19.61 38.62
CA PRO A 640 -4.17 -20.18 39.90
C PRO A 640 -3.65 -21.61 40.06
N VAL A 641 -3.25 -21.97 41.28
CA VAL A 641 -2.77 -23.33 41.59
C VAL A 641 -3.83 -24.40 41.28
N SER A 642 -5.12 -24.04 41.38
CA SER A 642 -6.22 -24.93 41.00
C SER A 642 -6.20 -25.34 39.53
N TRP A 643 -5.65 -24.52 38.63
CA TRP A 643 -5.56 -24.82 37.19
C TRP A 643 -4.38 -25.74 36.84
N LEU A 644 -3.46 -25.95 37.78
CA LEU A 644 -2.26 -26.76 37.59
C LEU A 644 -2.44 -28.22 38.02
N GLN A 645 -3.63 -28.59 38.49
CA GLN A 645 -3.95 -29.95 38.93
C GLN A 645 -4.60 -30.71 37.77
N ASP A 646 -3.99 -31.86 37.41
CA ASP A 646 -4.48 -32.78 36.37
C ASP A 646 -5.83 -33.43 36.71
#